data_AF-A0AAT9FS64-F1
#
_entry.id   AF-A0AAT9FS64-F1
#
_cell.length_a   1.000
_cell.length_b   1.000
_cell.length_c   1.000
_cell.angle_alpha   90.00
_cell.angle_beta   90.00
_cell.angle_gamma   90.00
#
_symmetry.space_group_name_H-M   'P 1'
#
loop_
_entity.id
_entity.type
_entity.pdbx_description
1 polymer ?
#
loop_
_entity_poly.entity_id
_entity_poly.type
_entity_poly.pdbx_seq_one_letter_code
_entity_poly.pdbx_strand_id
1 'polypeptide(L)'
;MISTAFFSPVTIHLMIKTLLFPALVLLSLLNVSASIVTSVTEANDATLQGTALSGQPWASQISTTDLVHTGQATFSGPVVHSNTPNFGSAGVNNGGTNVDTSNSTFWNISKLPASVTFNLNTSANTDGYDITAVDVFQGWHANSAMHANQNYKIWVRLVGSTLYTELHTVNYNPFGTGDDPHHYSHTKVTEDDTGIIVSGVDSIRIEFLVPASSGGAAPGIVVNEIDVHGYPTGTTPPSVSLTHPTTRQIIQREADNTAGIPVSGTYSGSADSIEARVVAGDSGTSSDWQTVDISPSDGNFSGTLADIQAGGWYTLEVRKVEGGVSGGVTTLDRVGVGDIYVIAGQSNSANFGSPAITSTEDRVSARLSTTANSWEHASDPLPIANGSGGSPWTRLGDLLVASEDIPIGFISVGQGGTSVQQWVTSLYASRLKPTVESLPVNGFKAVLWHQGESDANSGTSHADYESRLLTIIANSRTDAGWDVPWFLAQVSFHPSTNLTKELRITSAQRDVIHAQTMTRLGARTDDFHLTGKLSDGVHFNGAGLADHAAQWHAILTGTPAPSPINANIESNNSLADGGIHTINIGANNSLSLIGWEVLAASGIAAADGSNGYYNPNATFYSASADTVNGGVLPNMNGKHVAFFSGGSAGNFFQQTFPTSLEPNTTYTLIVALGKRLAGTYGNARLEIVADGQTVAGINVPESSLTADAFTDISVSYTAPEEQTFNQHLAIRIIKTDGTGTYVDFDNVRVTTSLTPFGQWQTTHFGSTSHPDARITSDSDGDQIPNGVEYFLGLQPDVHDTLPVPVADTTTVSYTIPLDPSVNDSGLDLLYSYNLEQWFSANTPDDPAVTSVHGANNWSVTIPYAHTDKAFFQIEAKNINSAP
;
A
#
# COMPACT_ATOMS: atom_id res chain seq x y z
N MET A 1 -25.24 -46.56 13.90
CA MET A 1 -25.09 -47.75 14.76
C MET A 1 -23.61 -47.92 15.08
N ILE A 2 -23.29 -47.86 16.38
CA ILE A 2 -22.08 -48.37 17.08
C ILE A 2 -20.77 -47.62 16.72
N SER A 3 -20.33 -46.61 17.50
CA SER A 3 -19.60 -46.68 18.80
C SER A 3 -18.19 -47.29 18.66
N THR A 4 -17.11 -46.87 19.31
CA THR A 4 -16.87 -46.08 20.53
C THR A 4 -15.36 -45.88 20.67
N ALA A 5 -14.96 -44.79 21.33
CA ALA A 5 -13.63 -44.56 21.90
C ALA A 5 -13.16 -45.67 22.85
N PHE A 6 -11.83 -45.81 23.06
CA PHE A 6 -11.25 -46.11 24.37
C PHE A 6 -9.76 -45.72 24.45
N PHE A 7 -9.42 -45.17 25.63
CA PHE A 7 -8.14 -44.68 26.13
C PHE A 7 -7.16 -45.78 26.61
N SER A 8 -5.86 -45.42 26.61
CA SER A 8 -4.77 -45.80 27.56
C SER A 8 -4.09 -47.20 27.47
N PRO A 9 -2.83 -47.39 27.98
CA PRO A 9 -2.12 -46.52 28.93
C PRO A 9 -0.66 -46.11 28.61
N VAL A 10 -0.36 -44.94 29.16
CA VAL A 10 0.93 -44.45 29.66
C VAL A 10 1.76 -45.56 30.33
N THR A 11 3.04 -45.67 29.98
CA THR A 11 4.05 -46.37 30.79
C THR A 11 5.21 -45.41 31.09
N ILE A 12 5.26 -44.93 32.33
CA ILE A 12 6.35 -44.15 32.91
C ILE A 12 7.47 -45.13 33.31
N HIS A 13 8.68 -44.94 32.80
CA HIS A 13 9.88 -45.54 33.38
C HIS A 13 10.56 -44.52 34.30
N LEU A 14 10.29 -44.65 35.60
CA LEU A 14 10.99 -43.97 36.68
C LEU A 14 12.23 -44.82 37.05
N MET A 15 13.44 -44.36 36.74
CA MET A 15 14.65 -44.85 37.41
C MET A 15 15.18 -43.78 38.35
N ILE A 16 14.81 -43.92 39.62
CA ILE A 16 15.44 -43.25 40.75
C ILE A 16 16.76 -43.97 41.03
N LYS A 17 17.88 -43.26 40.94
CA LYS A 17 19.13 -43.65 41.61
C LYS A 17 19.66 -42.47 42.42
N THR A 18 19.40 -42.55 43.71
CA THR A 18 19.76 -41.57 44.73
C THR A 18 21.21 -41.77 45.17
N LEU A 19 22.02 -40.73 44.94
CA LEU A 19 23.07 -40.12 45.79
C LEU A 19 24.06 -41.01 46.58
N LEU A 20 25.35 -40.67 46.44
CA LEU A 20 26.24 -40.32 47.57
C LEU A 20 27.47 -39.52 47.09
N PHE A 21 27.57 -38.30 47.61
CA PHE A 21 28.66 -37.29 47.58
C PHE A 21 30.00 -37.84 48.17
N PRO A 22 31.20 -37.20 48.02
CA PRO A 22 31.40 -35.75 48.20
C PRO A 22 32.48 -35.01 47.37
N ALA A 23 32.27 -33.69 47.30
CA ALA A 23 33.25 -32.60 47.35
C ALA A 23 34.59 -32.76 46.61
N LEU A 24 34.70 -32.06 45.46
CA LEU A 24 35.91 -31.31 45.15
C LEU A 24 35.50 -29.96 44.56
N VAL A 25 35.41 -28.95 45.43
CA VAL A 25 35.43 -27.55 45.02
C VAL A 25 36.85 -27.29 44.52
N LEU A 26 37.05 -27.32 43.21
CA LEU A 26 38.17 -26.63 42.60
C LEU A 26 37.60 -25.39 41.93
N LEU A 27 37.77 -24.27 42.61
CA LEU A 27 37.60 -22.93 42.09
C LEU A 27 38.62 -22.78 40.95
N SER A 28 38.25 -23.12 39.72
CA SER A 28 38.96 -22.58 38.56
C SER A 28 38.52 -21.13 38.44
N LEU A 29 39.23 -20.25 39.13
CA LEU A 29 39.41 -18.88 38.66
C LEU A 29 40.00 -19.00 37.25
N LEU A 30 39.12 -19.08 36.24
CA LEU A 30 39.44 -18.54 34.94
C LEU A 30 39.58 -17.04 35.20
N ASN A 31 40.80 -16.63 35.55
CA ASN A 31 41.22 -15.29 35.19
C ASN A 31 40.99 -15.23 33.68
N VAL A 32 39.97 -14.49 33.23
CA VAL A 32 39.87 -14.03 31.85
C VAL A 32 41.04 -13.08 31.69
N SER A 33 42.21 -13.64 31.42
CA SER A 33 43.40 -12.88 31.09
C SER A 33 43.16 -12.28 29.73
N ALA A 34 43.16 -10.95 29.66
CA ALA A 34 43.04 -10.19 28.43
C ALA A 34 43.92 -10.82 27.34
N SER A 35 43.29 -11.27 26.26
CA SER A 35 43.93 -12.01 25.19
C SER A 35 43.63 -11.39 23.84
N ILE A 36 44.62 -11.42 22.96
CA ILE A 36 44.53 -11.00 21.56
C ILE A 36 44.55 -12.30 20.74
N VAL A 37 43.59 -12.47 19.82
CA VAL A 37 43.53 -13.65 18.94
C VAL A 37 44.67 -13.62 17.90
N THR A 38 45.09 -14.79 17.40
CA THR A 38 46.25 -14.94 16.51
C THR A 38 45.95 -14.69 15.02
N SER A 39 44.68 -14.50 14.62
CA SER A 39 44.27 -14.24 13.24
C SER A 39 42.98 -13.40 13.19
N VAL A 40 42.97 -12.38 12.33
CA VAL A 40 41.88 -11.42 12.12
C VAL A 40 41.54 -11.43 10.62
N THR A 41 40.26 -11.33 10.27
CA THR A 41 39.75 -11.33 8.88
C THR A 41 39.32 -9.91 8.48
N GLU A 42 39.67 -9.49 7.25
CA GLU A 42 39.28 -8.20 6.67
C GLU A 42 38.29 -8.39 5.52
N ALA A 43 37.17 -7.66 5.56
CA ALA A 43 36.28 -7.49 4.42
C ALA A 43 36.33 -6.02 3.96
N ASN A 44 36.53 -5.80 2.66
CA ASN A 44 36.71 -4.46 2.10
C ASN A 44 35.84 -4.28 0.85
N ASP A 45 35.11 -3.17 0.75
CA ASP A 45 34.22 -2.85 -0.37
C ASP A 45 34.38 -1.38 -0.85
N ALA A 46 34.20 -1.14 -2.15
CA ALA A 46 34.29 0.17 -2.78
C ALA A 46 33.24 0.31 -3.91
N THR A 47 32.50 1.42 -3.91
CA THR A 47 31.38 1.66 -4.86
C THR A 47 31.59 2.89 -5.76
N LEU A 48 31.15 2.78 -7.03
CA LEU A 48 31.16 3.83 -8.06
C LEU A 48 30.03 4.87 -7.87
N GLN A 49 30.29 6.16 -8.13
CA GLN A 49 29.20 7.07 -8.55
C GLN A 49 29.06 7.07 -10.08
N GLY A 50 28.10 6.29 -10.55
CA GLY A 50 27.54 6.39 -11.91
C GLY A 50 26.03 6.17 -11.94
N THR A 51 25.44 5.72 -10.83
CA THR A 51 24.01 5.68 -10.55
C THR A 51 23.75 6.73 -9.47
N ALA A 52 22.74 7.57 -9.65
CA ALA A 52 22.40 8.60 -8.69
C ALA A 52 21.93 7.96 -7.38
N LEU A 53 22.87 7.69 -6.48
CA LEU A 53 22.60 7.37 -5.08
C LEU A 53 22.69 8.69 -4.31
N SER A 54 21.53 9.28 -4.00
CA SER A 54 21.42 10.35 -3.01
C SER A 54 21.44 9.84 -1.56
N GLY A 55 21.97 8.63 -1.34
CA GLY A 55 22.16 7.99 -0.04
C GLY A 55 23.47 7.21 -0.04
N GLN A 56 24.16 7.17 1.09
CA GLN A 56 25.37 6.38 1.28
C GLN A 56 25.05 4.88 1.10
N PRO A 57 25.92 4.06 0.47
CA PRO A 57 25.70 2.62 0.36
C PRO A 57 25.71 1.89 1.72
N TRP A 58 26.28 2.51 2.75
CA TRP A 58 26.40 1.95 4.09
C TRP A 58 25.81 2.92 5.11
N ALA A 59 24.63 2.59 5.65
CA ALA A 59 24.06 3.28 6.79
C ALA A 59 24.76 2.79 8.06
N SER A 60 25.25 3.72 8.89
CA SER A 60 25.80 3.39 10.22
C SER A 60 24.73 2.71 11.08
N GLN A 61 25.15 1.68 11.81
CA GLN A 61 24.25 0.94 12.69
C GLN A 61 24.25 1.62 14.06
N ILE A 62 23.28 2.51 14.32
CA ILE A 62 23.00 2.92 15.70
C ILE A 62 22.51 1.66 16.44
N SER A 63 23.40 1.05 17.20
CA SER A 63 23.14 -0.17 17.94
C SER A 63 23.69 -0.05 19.36
N THR A 64 23.11 -0.81 20.29
CA THR A 64 23.64 -0.96 21.66
C THR A 64 25.01 -1.65 21.69
N THR A 65 25.43 -2.22 20.56
CA THR A 65 26.69 -2.94 20.40
C THR A 65 27.82 -2.02 19.95
N ASP A 66 27.52 -0.85 19.36
CA ASP A 66 28.54 0.15 19.04
C ASP A 66 28.94 0.92 20.31
N LEU A 67 30.13 0.58 20.82
CA LEU A 67 30.67 1.08 22.06
C LEU A 67 31.10 2.55 21.99
N VAL A 68 31.27 3.10 20.79
CA VAL A 68 31.83 4.46 20.61
C VAL A 68 30.85 5.46 19.99
N HIS A 69 29.58 5.08 19.77
CA HIS A 69 28.55 5.99 19.28
C HIS A 69 28.25 7.13 20.25
N THR A 70 28.27 8.38 19.77
CA THR A 70 27.97 9.58 20.57
C THR A 70 26.67 9.47 21.37
N GLY A 71 26.77 9.57 22.70
CA GLY A 71 25.62 9.47 23.61
C GLY A 71 25.53 8.12 24.35
N GLN A 72 26.31 7.12 23.95
CA GLN A 72 26.41 5.86 24.69
C GLN A 72 27.10 6.02 26.05
N ALA A 73 26.62 5.29 27.06
CA ALA A 73 27.22 5.27 28.40
C ALA A 73 28.60 4.60 28.44
N THR A 74 28.97 3.90 27.37
CA THR A 74 30.19 3.10 27.21
C THR A 74 31.43 3.93 26.90
N PHE A 75 31.32 5.23 26.59
CA PHE A 75 32.46 6.13 26.41
C PHE A 75 32.03 7.60 26.59
N SER A 76 32.98 8.52 26.80
CA SER A 76 32.68 9.93 27.11
C SER A 76 32.96 10.92 25.97
N GLY A 77 33.33 10.42 24.78
CA GLY A 77 33.72 11.22 23.62
C GLY A 77 35.09 10.84 23.05
N PRO A 78 35.34 11.06 21.74
CA PRO A 78 36.61 10.79 21.11
C PRO A 78 37.68 11.82 21.52
N VAL A 79 38.92 11.40 21.60
CA VAL A 79 40.09 12.27 21.77
C VAL A 79 40.92 12.21 20.50
N VAL A 80 40.91 13.28 19.72
CA VAL A 80 41.76 13.41 18.54
C VAL A 80 43.17 13.77 18.98
N HIS A 81 44.12 12.87 18.73
CA HIS A 81 45.53 13.05 19.04
C HIS A 81 46.32 13.32 17.76
N SER A 82 47.23 14.30 17.83
CA SER A 82 48.07 14.84 16.74
C SER A 82 47.30 15.47 15.56
N ASN A 83 47.73 16.68 15.17
CA ASN A 83 47.26 17.49 14.05
C ASN A 83 45.73 17.64 13.93
N THR A 84 45.20 18.77 14.40
CA THR A 84 43.77 19.11 14.33
C THR A 84 43.22 18.95 12.89
N PRO A 85 42.08 18.25 12.70
CA PRO A 85 41.47 18.07 11.38
C PRO A 85 41.16 19.41 10.71
N ASN A 86 41.07 19.41 9.39
CA ASN A 86 40.69 20.57 8.60
C ASN A 86 39.23 20.99 8.85
N PHE A 87 38.33 20.03 9.07
CA PHE A 87 36.96 20.26 9.56
C PHE A 87 36.40 18.97 10.20
N GLY A 88 35.40 19.16 11.05
CA GLY A 88 34.45 18.15 11.53
C GLY A 88 34.98 17.07 12.48
N SER A 89 35.44 17.42 13.69
CA SER A 89 35.93 16.41 14.66
C SER A 89 34.87 15.47 15.26
N ALA A 90 33.58 15.73 15.02
CA ALA A 90 32.46 14.92 15.52
C ALA A 90 32.02 13.83 14.52
N GLY A 91 32.38 13.94 13.25
CA GLY A 91 32.03 12.97 12.20
C GLY A 91 32.93 11.74 12.21
N VAL A 92 33.33 11.26 13.39
CA VAL A 92 34.04 9.98 13.54
C VAL A 92 33.18 8.95 14.27
N ASN A 93 32.09 9.35 14.89
CA ASN A 93 31.27 8.51 15.77
C ASN A 93 29.89 9.13 16.07
N ASN A 94 29.33 9.93 15.17
CA ASN A 94 28.10 10.67 15.41
C ASN A 94 26.86 9.98 14.84
N GLY A 95 27.01 8.82 14.20
CA GLY A 95 25.94 8.10 13.50
C GLY A 95 25.32 8.88 12.33
N GLY A 96 25.96 9.97 11.89
CA GLY A 96 25.44 10.81 10.82
C GLY A 96 25.70 10.21 9.45
N THR A 97 24.66 10.12 8.61
CA THR A 97 24.76 9.56 7.24
C THR A 97 25.09 10.62 6.16
N ASN A 98 25.14 11.91 6.54
CA ASN A 98 25.44 13.02 5.62
C ASN A 98 26.94 13.24 5.47
N VAL A 99 27.39 13.42 4.22
CA VAL A 99 28.82 13.56 3.88
C VAL A 99 29.25 15.01 3.64
N ASP A 100 28.85 15.87 4.58
CA ASP A 100 29.18 17.30 4.59
C ASP A 100 30.29 17.64 5.61
N THR A 101 30.73 18.89 5.62
CA THR A 101 31.81 19.37 6.51
C THR A 101 31.44 19.38 8.01
N SER A 102 30.15 19.22 8.34
CA SER A 102 29.65 19.16 9.72
C SER A 102 29.54 17.72 10.25
N ASN A 103 29.40 16.74 9.34
CA ASN A 103 29.21 15.33 9.66
C ASN A 103 30.37 14.43 9.22
N SER A 104 31.46 15.00 8.70
CA SER A 104 32.66 14.23 8.31
C SER A 104 33.94 14.86 8.82
N THR A 105 34.93 14.02 9.12
CA THR A 105 36.24 14.44 9.62
C THR A 105 37.29 14.37 8.52
N PHE A 106 37.92 15.50 8.19
CA PHE A 106 38.93 15.55 7.13
C PHE A 106 40.33 15.89 7.65
N TRP A 107 41.33 15.08 7.26
CA TRP A 107 42.74 15.41 7.38
C TRP A 107 43.38 15.48 6.00
N ASN A 108 43.93 16.64 5.65
CA ASN A 108 44.78 16.73 4.47
C ASN A 108 46.11 15.98 4.69
N ILE A 109 46.81 15.66 3.61
CA ILE A 109 48.02 14.83 3.64
C ILE A 109 49.14 15.40 4.55
N SER A 110 49.25 16.73 4.68
CA SER A 110 50.23 17.38 5.55
C SER A 110 49.99 17.19 7.05
N LYS A 111 48.80 16.71 7.43
CA LYS A 111 48.40 16.46 8.80
C LYS A 111 48.39 14.99 9.18
N LEU A 112 48.73 14.09 8.25
CA LEU A 112 48.85 12.66 8.48
C LEU A 112 50.31 12.29 8.83
N PRO A 113 50.55 11.27 9.69
CA PRO A 113 49.55 10.44 10.35
C PRO A 113 48.77 11.21 11.43
N ALA A 114 47.51 10.85 11.60
CA ALA A 114 46.61 11.40 12.62
C ALA A 114 45.94 10.25 13.37
N SER A 115 45.55 10.46 14.62
CA SER A 115 44.91 9.39 15.39
C SER A 115 43.71 9.86 16.18
N VAL A 116 42.74 8.97 16.33
CA VAL A 116 41.54 9.17 17.14
C VAL A 116 41.53 8.08 18.20
N THR A 117 41.41 8.47 19.47
CA THR A 117 41.38 7.55 20.61
C THR A 117 40.01 7.61 21.29
N PHE A 118 39.42 6.46 21.52
CA PHE A 118 38.20 6.28 22.29
C PHE A 118 38.57 5.62 23.62
N ASN A 119 38.26 6.28 24.73
CA ASN A 119 38.45 5.71 26.07
C ASN A 119 37.11 5.16 26.52
N LEU A 120 37.04 3.84 26.70
CA LEU A 120 35.83 3.16 27.11
C LEU A 120 35.61 3.33 28.62
N ASN A 121 34.35 3.43 29.03
CA ASN A 121 33.94 3.61 30.40
C ASN A 121 34.05 2.28 31.16
N THR A 122 35.17 2.09 31.87
CA THR A 122 35.42 0.91 32.70
C THR A 122 35.02 1.09 34.17
N SER A 123 34.33 2.19 34.51
CA SER A 123 33.85 2.42 35.89
C SER A 123 32.70 1.47 36.28
N ALA A 124 31.86 1.10 35.29
CA ALA A 124 30.79 0.13 35.44
C ALA A 124 31.19 -1.30 34.98
N ASN A 125 32.09 -1.39 34.00
CA ASN A 125 32.58 -2.64 33.43
C ASN A 125 34.09 -2.76 33.70
N THR A 126 34.43 -3.21 34.92
CA THR A 126 35.81 -3.15 35.44
C THR A 126 36.79 -4.05 34.71
N ASP A 127 36.29 -5.10 34.04
CA ASP A 127 37.11 -6.03 33.28
C ASP A 127 37.30 -5.59 31.82
N GLY A 128 36.68 -4.47 31.42
CA GLY A 128 36.80 -3.90 30.07
C GLY A 128 35.69 -4.37 29.14
N TYR A 129 35.97 -4.30 27.84
CA TYR A 129 35.05 -4.70 26.79
C TYR A 129 35.72 -5.68 25.82
N ASP A 130 34.94 -6.65 25.35
CA ASP A 130 35.29 -7.59 24.29
C ASP A 130 34.86 -6.99 22.96
N ILE A 131 35.83 -6.73 22.08
CA ILE A 131 35.63 -6.12 20.77
C ILE A 131 35.39 -7.21 19.74
N THR A 132 34.33 -7.08 18.96
CA THR A 132 33.82 -8.08 18.01
C THR A 132 33.95 -7.63 16.55
N ALA A 133 33.85 -6.33 16.29
CA ALA A 133 34.09 -5.74 14.97
C ALA A 133 34.61 -4.30 15.09
N VAL A 134 35.37 -3.85 14.10
CA VAL A 134 35.70 -2.43 13.90
C VAL A 134 35.41 -2.09 12.44
N ASP A 135 34.51 -1.13 12.25
CA ASP A 135 34.08 -0.65 10.94
C ASP A 135 34.56 0.80 10.75
N VAL A 136 35.15 1.10 9.59
CA VAL A 136 35.59 2.46 9.23
C VAL A 136 35.04 2.84 7.87
N PHE A 137 34.30 3.96 7.84
CA PHE A 137 33.64 4.48 6.64
C PHE A 137 34.34 5.76 6.16
N GLN A 138 34.68 5.82 4.87
CA GLN A 138 35.35 6.96 4.25
C GLN A 138 34.71 7.35 2.92
N GLY A 139 34.69 8.66 2.61
CA GLY A 139 34.20 9.17 1.33
C GLY A 139 33.65 10.60 1.36
N TRP A 140 33.28 11.10 0.17
CA TRP A 140 32.96 12.53 -0.06
C TRP A 140 32.06 12.77 -1.28
N HIS A 141 31.27 13.84 -1.23
CA HIS A 141 30.22 14.14 -2.22
C HIS A 141 30.67 14.94 -3.47
N ALA A 142 31.84 15.61 -3.47
CA ALA A 142 32.19 16.54 -4.56
C ALA A 142 33.07 15.93 -5.66
N ASN A 143 32.69 16.17 -6.92
CA ASN A 143 33.31 15.72 -8.18
C ASN A 143 34.78 16.16 -8.41
N SER A 144 35.47 16.72 -7.42
CA SER A 144 36.82 17.29 -7.53
C SER A 144 37.76 17.00 -6.35
N ALA A 145 37.27 16.35 -5.30
CA ALA A 145 38.11 15.87 -4.21
C ALA A 145 38.29 14.36 -4.41
N MET A 146 39.49 13.97 -4.81
CA MET A 146 39.88 12.57 -4.75
C MET A 146 40.28 12.27 -3.29
N HIS A 147 39.78 11.16 -2.75
CA HIS A 147 40.11 10.70 -1.40
C HIS A 147 41.20 9.65 -1.47
N ALA A 148 41.98 9.55 -0.41
CA ALA A 148 43.14 8.69 -0.39
C ALA A 148 42.80 7.28 0.11
N ASN A 149 43.66 6.31 -0.19
CA ASN A 149 43.50 4.94 0.26
C ASN A 149 43.33 4.84 1.78
N GLN A 150 42.55 3.85 2.20
CA GLN A 150 42.15 3.63 3.58
C GLN A 150 43.21 2.77 4.29
N ASN A 151 44.34 3.41 4.62
CA ASN A 151 45.44 2.79 5.34
C ASN A 151 45.46 3.29 6.78
N TYR A 152 45.23 2.39 7.74
CA TYR A 152 45.22 2.73 9.16
C TYR A 152 45.61 1.56 10.05
N LYS A 153 45.99 1.87 11.28
CA LYS A 153 46.27 0.89 12.32
C LYS A 153 45.22 0.95 13.41
N ILE A 154 44.82 -0.22 13.90
CA ILE A 154 43.98 -0.37 15.08
C ILE A 154 44.89 -0.72 16.24
N TRP A 155 44.86 0.11 17.28
CA TRP A 155 45.59 -0.08 18.51
C TRP A 155 44.61 -0.23 19.66
N VAL A 156 44.89 -1.15 20.59
CA VAL A 156 44.07 -1.34 21.79
C VAL A 156 44.92 -1.28 23.05
N ARG A 157 44.33 -0.76 24.13
CA ARG A 157 44.88 -0.82 25.48
C ARG A 157 43.94 -1.66 26.32
N LEU A 158 44.52 -2.67 26.95
CA LEU A 158 43.81 -3.61 27.81
C LEU A 158 43.72 -3.04 29.22
N VAL A 159 42.66 -3.37 29.95
CA VAL A 159 42.48 -2.98 31.36
C VAL A 159 43.73 -3.34 32.16
N GLY A 160 44.25 -2.36 32.90
CA GLY A 160 45.45 -2.52 33.73
C GLY A 160 46.78 -2.39 32.98
N SER A 161 46.76 -2.24 31.65
CA SER A 161 47.94 -1.90 30.85
C SER A 161 48.11 -0.38 30.70
N THR A 162 49.34 0.10 30.65
CA THR A 162 49.66 1.49 30.25
C THR A 162 50.08 1.60 28.78
N LEU A 163 50.27 0.47 28.10
CA LEU A 163 50.78 0.38 26.74
C LEU A 163 49.66 0.00 25.76
N TYR A 164 49.67 0.63 24.58
CA TYR A 164 48.86 0.18 23.44
C TYR A 164 49.57 -0.97 22.74
N THR A 165 48.78 -1.94 22.29
CA THR A 165 49.20 -3.05 21.45
C THR A 165 48.54 -2.90 20.08
N GLU A 166 49.29 -3.13 19.01
CA GLU A 166 48.72 -3.14 17.66
C GLU A 166 47.82 -4.37 17.53
N LEU A 167 46.54 -4.15 17.20
CA LEU A 167 45.58 -5.21 16.96
C LEU A 167 45.67 -5.67 15.50
N HIS A 168 45.64 -4.70 14.58
CA HIS A 168 45.64 -4.97 13.15
C HIS A 168 46.07 -3.75 12.32
N THR A 169 46.65 -3.98 11.15
CA THR A 169 46.96 -2.93 10.16
C THR A 169 46.14 -3.17 8.90
N VAL A 170 45.23 -2.24 8.61
CA VAL A 170 44.42 -2.25 7.39
C VAL A 170 45.18 -1.52 6.28
N ASN A 171 45.39 -2.21 5.16
CA ASN A 171 46.07 -1.67 3.97
C ASN A 171 45.15 -1.70 2.74
N TYR A 172 43.98 -1.06 2.84
CA TYR A 172 43.00 -1.07 1.76
C TYR A 172 43.28 0.03 0.74
N ASN A 173 43.74 -0.38 -0.45
CA ASN A 173 44.19 0.52 -1.52
C ASN A 173 43.37 0.37 -2.82
N PRO A 174 42.04 0.58 -2.80
CA PRO A 174 41.19 0.39 -3.98
C PRO A 174 41.38 1.49 -5.04
N PHE A 175 41.97 2.64 -4.69
CA PHE A 175 42.00 3.83 -5.55
C PHE A 175 43.36 4.05 -6.23
N GLY A 176 43.31 4.29 -7.55
CA GLY A 176 44.49 4.53 -8.39
C GLY A 176 45.06 5.97 -8.34
N THR A 177 46.11 6.24 -9.14
CA THR A 177 46.65 7.60 -9.35
C THR A 177 46.03 8.24 -10.60
N GLY A 178 44.82 8.76 -10.51
CA GLY A 178 44.10 9.44 -11.60
C GLY A 178 42.62 9.62 -11.26
N ASP A 179 41.88 10.42 -12.04
CA ASP A 179 40.45 10.75 -11.85
C ASP A 179 39.56 9.48 -11.81
N ASP A 180 39.52 8.83 -10.66
CA ASP A 180 38.80 7.59 -10.38
C ASP A 180 37.37 7.91 -9.88
N PRO A 181 36.30 7.40 -10.51
CA PRO A 181 34.89 7.72 -10.18
C PRO A 181 34.33 6.97 -8.95
N HIS A 182 35.16 6.36 -8.11
CA HIS A 182 34.74 5.74 -6.84
C HIS A 182 34.88 6.74 -5.68
N HIS A 183 33.81 6.95 -4.90
CA HIS A 183 33.74 8.05 -3.92
C HIS A 183 33.59 7.61 -2.46
N TYR A 184 33.40 6.30 -2.19
CA TYR A 184 33.20 5.76 -0.85
C TYR A 184 33.89 4.40 -0.68
N SER A 185 34.45 4.17 0.50
CA SER A 185 35.01 2.87 0.92
C SER A 185 34.61 2.50 2.33
N HIS A 186 34.44 1.20 2.54
CA HIS A 186 34.18 0.59 3.84
C HIS A 186 35.17 -0.54 4.08
N THR A 187 35.73 -0.54 5.29
CA THR A 187 36.60 -1.61 5.78
C THR A 187 36.00 -2.14 7.07
N LYS A 188 35.85 -3.46 7.17
CA LYS A 188 35.40 -4.15 8.37
C LYS A 188 36.45 -5.15 8.81
N VAL A 189 36.83 -5.04 10.07
CA VAL A 189 37.77 -5.96 10.74
C VAL A 189 36.96 -6.81 11.71
N THR A 190 36.96 -8.13 11.51
CA THR A 190 36.27 -9.14 12.34
C THR A 190 37.16 -10.35 12.59
N GLU A 191 36.74 -11.26 13.46
CA GLU A 191 37.35 -12.59 13.64
C GLU A 191 36.28 -13.67 13.40
N ASP A 192 36.62 -14.72 12.66
CA ASP A 192 35.64 -15.69 12.14
C ASP A 192 35.33 -16.84 13.12
N ASP A 193 36.18 -17.10 14.11
CA ASP A 193 36.08 -18.29 14.97
C ASP A 193 35.32 -18.05 16.27
N THR A 194 35.74 -17.08 17.10
CA THR A 194 35.11 -16.81 18.40
C THR A 194 34.12 -15.64 18.37
N GLY A 195 34.19 -14.81 17.32
CA GLY A 195 33.43 -13.57 17.21
C GLY A 195 33.97 -12.45 18.11
N ILE A 196 35.16 -12.61 18.71
CA ILE A 196 35.82 -11.63 19.56
C ILE A 196 37.26 -11.43 19.06
N ILE A 197 37.54 -10.23 18.55
CA ILE A 197 38.86 -9.84 18.04
C ILE A 197 39.85 -9.66 19.20
N VAL A 198 39.41 -9.05 20.31
CA VAL A 198 40.22 -8.82 21.51
C VAL A 198 39.35 -8.63 22.75
N SER A 199 39.79 -9.19 23.87
CA SER A 199 39.08 -9.15 25.15
C SER A 199 39.74 -8.22 26.16
N GLY A 200 38.92 -7.55 26.98
CA GLY A 200 39.37 -6.72 28.11
C GLY A 200 39.90 -5.34 27.73
N VAL A 201 39.33 -4.70 26.72
CA VAL A 201 39.76 -3.40 26.20
C VAL A 201 39.22 -2.25 27.05
N ASP A 202 40.09 -1.31 27.44
CA ASP A 202 39.70 -0.03 28.07
C ASP A 202 39.82 1.17 27.13
N SER A 203 40.56 1.02 26.03
CA SER A 203 40.71 2.07 25.03
C SER A 203 41.11 1.51 23.68
N ILE A 204 40.52 2.07 22.63
CA ILE A 204 40.84 1.79 21.23
C ILE A 204 41.32 3.06 20.56
N ARG A 205 42.32 2.94 19.68
CA ARG A 205 42.90 4.04 18.92
C ARG A 205 43.02 3.63 17.46
N ILE A 206 42.49 4.49 16.59
CA ILE A 206 42.64 4.38 15.14
C ILE A 206 43.71 5.38 14.70
N GLU A 207 44.80 4.90 14.12
CA GLU A 207 45.89 5.71 13.57
C GLU A 207 45.83 5.68 12.05
N PHE A 208 45.36 6.78 11.45
CA PHE A 208 45.34 6.96 10.00
C PHE A 208 46.76 7.24 9.50
N LEU A 209 47.23 6.40 8.59
CA LEU A 209 48.58 6.49 8.02
C LEU A 209 48.59 7.45 6.83
N VAL A 210 49.79 7.86 6.42
CA VAL A 210 49.96 8.61 5.17
C VAL A 210 49.62 7.67 4.00
N PRO A 211 48.63 8.00 3.16
CA PRO A 211 48.15 7.12 2.10
C PRO A 211 49.16 7.03 0.95
N ALA A 212 49.18 5.89 0.25
CA ALA A 212 50.16 5.59 -0.82
C ALA A 212 49.88 6.32 -2.15
N SER A 213 48.60 6.63 -2.45
CA SER A 213 48.16 7.47 -3.57
C SER A 213 47.31 8.62 -3.05
N SER A 214 47.53 9.82 -3.62
CA SER A 214 46.70 11.00 -3.34
C SER A 214 46.56 11.81 -4.62
N GLY A 215 45.42 11.70 -5.30
CA GLY A 215 45.09 12.63 -6.39
C GLY A 215 44.19 13.77 -5.91
N GLY A 216 43.74 14.62 -6.82
CA GLY A 216 42.70 15.63 -6.58
C GLY A 216 43.20 16.98 -6.03
N ALA A 217 42.29 17.96 -5.94
CA ALA A 217 42.62 19.33 -5.51
C ALA A 217 42.93 19.47 -4.01
N ALA A 218 42.61 18.46 -3.19
CA ALA A 218 42.80 18.44 -1.74
C ALA A 218 43.14 17.01 -1.23
N PRO A 219 44.38 16.53 -1.40
CA PRO A 219 44.77 15.18 -1.02
C PRO A 219 44.65 14.95 0.50
N GLY A 220 44.00 13.87 0.93
CA GLY A 220 43.80 13.53 2.34
C GLY A 220 42.78 12.41 2.59
N ILE A 221 42.48 12.17 3.86
CA ILE A 221 41.50 11.15 4.31
C ILE A 221 40.27 11.87 4.86
N VAL A 222 39.09 11.48 4.38
CA VAL A 222 37.79 11.87 4.96
C VAL A 222 37.19 10.65 5.64
N VAL A 223 37.00 10.74 6.96
CA VAL A 223 36.29 9.74 7.76
C VAL A 223 34.86 10.23 7.94
N ASN A 224 33.90 9.38 7.63
CA ASN A 224 32.49 9.68 7.87
C ASN A 224 32.02 9.07 9.20
N GLU A 225 32.48 7.86 9.52
CA GLU A 225 32.12 7.17 10.77
C GLU A 225 33.14 6.07 11.12
N ILE A 226 33.24 5.76 12.42
CA ILE A 226 33.96 4.63 13.00
C ILE A 226 33.04 3.95 14.01
N ASP A 227 32.66 2.70 13.74
CA ASP A 227 31.86 1.89 14.67
C ASP A 227 32.78 0.86 15.34
N VAL A 228 32.67 0.73 16.66
CA VAL A 228 33.43 -0.27 17.45
C VAL A 228 32.45 -1.18 18.16
N HIS A 229 32.22 -2.35 17.58
CA HIS A 229 31.23 -3.29 18.07
C HIS A 229 31.79 -4.13 19.22
N GLY A 230 31.06 -4.28 20.32
CA GLY A 230 31.48 -5.12 21.43
C GLY A 230 30.53 -5.16 22.62
N TYR A 231 30.96 -5.86 23.68
CA TYR A 231 30.18 -6.08 24.91
C TYR A 231 31.09 -6.01 26.13
N PRO A 232 30.56 -5.78 27.35
CA PRO A 232 31.35 -5.89 28.57
C PRO A 232 32.03 -7.26 28.68
N THR A 233 33.32 -7.28 29.03
CA THR A 233 34.10 -8.51 29.16
C THR A 233 33.47 -9.45 30.19
N GLY A 234 33.36 -10.74 29.84
CA GLY A 234 32.69 -11.74 30.67
C GLY A 234 31.19 -11.90 30.43
N THR A 235 30.64 -11.18 29.45
CA THR A 235 29.31 -11.45 28.89
C THR A 235 29.43 -12.36 27.65
N THR A 236 28.44 -13.20 27.38
CA THR A 236 28.48 -14.09 26.20
C THR A 236 28.12 -13.26 24.96
N PRO A 237 28.96 -13.23 23.90
CA PRO A 237 28.59 -12.55 22.65
C PRO A 237 27.32 -13.18 22.07
N PRO A 238 26.50 -12.43 21.30
CA PRO A 238 25.32 -12.99 20.67
C PRO A 238 25.77 -14.12 19.76
N SER A 239 25.29 -15.31 20.07
CA SER A 239 25.60 -16.53 19.32
C SER A 239 24.85 -16.64 18.00
N VAL A 240 24.19 -15.55 17.57
CA VAL A 240 23.29 -15.47 16.41
C VAL A 240 23.54 -14.14 15.70
N SER A 241 23.70 -14.18 14.37
CA SER A 241 23.76 -13.01 13.50
C SER A 241 22.63 -13.07 12.46
N LEU A 242 21.98 -11.94 12.17
CA LEU A 242 20.84 -11.87 11.26
C LEU A 242 21.25 -11.46 9.85
N THR A 243 20.67 -12.14 8.86
CA THR A 243 20.73 -11.76 7.44
C THR A 243 19.35 -11.30 6.93
N HIS A 244 18.27 -11.82 7.51
CA HIS A 244 16.89 -11.38 7.29
C HIS A 244 16.07 -11.44 8.60
N PRO A 245 15.15 -10.50 8.83
CA PRO A 245 14.93 -9.29 8.03
C PRO A 245 16.08 -8.26 8.20
N THR A 246 16.00 -7.14 7.50
CA THR A 246 16.91 -5.98 7.68
C THR A 246 16.21 -4.83 8.40
N THR A 247 16.97 -3.89 8.95
CA THR A 247 16.42 -2.69 9.62
C THR A 247 15.51 -1.91 8.67
N ARG A 248 14.35 -1.46 9.18
CA ARG A 248 13.26 -0.80 8.43
C ARG A 248 12.58 -1.65 7.36
N GLN A 249 12.88 -2.95 7.29
CA GLN A 249 12.13 -3.83 6.41
C GLN A 249 10.69 -3.95 6.90
N ILE A 250 9.77 -3.76 5.97
CA ILE A 250 8.35 -4.01 6.17
C ILE A 250 8.03 -5.35 5.53
N ILE A 251 7.23 -6.16 6.21
CA ILE A 251 6.64 -7.40 5.73
C ILE A 251 5.17 -7.12 5.40
N GLN A 252 4.75 -7.52 4.21
CA GLN A 252 3.38 -7.33 3.76
C GLN A 252 2.40 -8.07 4.68
N ARG A 253 1.43 -7.35 5.26
CA ARG A 253 0.33 -7.92 6.03
C ARG A 253 -0.67 -8.65 5.12
N GLU A 254 -1.27 -9.69 5.65
CA GLU A 254 -2.38 -10.43 5.06
C GLU A 254 -3.74 -9.77 5.39
N ALA A 255 -4.84 -10.33 4.88
CA ALA A 255 -6.19 -9.80 5.06
C ALA A 255 -6.66 -9.76 6.53
N ASP A 256 -6.09 -10.61 7.39
CA ASP A 256 -6.37 -10.66 8.84
C ASP A 256 -5.50 -9.69 9.65
N ASN A 257 -4.77 -8.79 8.98
CA ASN A 257 -3.81 -7.86 9.56
C ASN A 257 -2.63 -8.53 10.28
N THR A 258 -2.24 -9.74 9.90
CA THR A 258 -1.02 -10.39 10.41
C THR A 258 -0.01 -10.67 9.31
N ALA A 259 1.22 -11.03 9.66
CA ALA A 259 2.19 -11.60 8.73
C ALA A 259 3.13 -12.58 9.44
N GLY A 260 3.67 -13.52 8.66
CA GLY A 260 4.84 -14.29 9.06
C GLY A 260 6.12 -13.53 8.71
N ILE A 261 6.97 -13.23 9.70
CA ILE A 261 8.26 -12.56 9.49
C ILE A 261 9.32 -13.64 9.18
N PRO A 262 9.92 -13.66 7.98
CA PRO A 262 11.03 -14.56 7.69
C PRO A 262 12.26 -14.15 8.51
N VAL A 263 12.85 -15.09 9.24
CA VAL A 263 14.04 -14.89 10.08
C VAL A 263 15.13 -15.86 9.65
N SER A 264 16.27 -15.34 9.21
CA SER A 264 17.40 -16.17 8.79
C SER A 264 18.74 -15.55 9.15
N GLY A 265 19.76 -16.38 9.31
CA GLY A 265 21.09 -15.91 9.67
C GLY A 265 22.06 -17.03 9.99
N THR A 266 23.12 -16.66 10.70
CA THR A 266 24.16 -17.59 11.15
C THR A 266 24.20 -17.69 12.67
N TYR A 267 24.76 -18.78 13.18
CA TYR A 267 24.96 -18.99 14.61
C TYR A 267 26.29 -19.71 14.89
N SER A 268 26.84 -19.52 16.08
CA SER A 268 28.10 -20.14 16.51
C SER A 268 27.88 -21.25 17.57
N GLY A 269 28.78 -22.23 17.57
CA GLY A 269 28.70 -23.40 18.44
C GLY A 269 27.59 -24.37 18.03
N SER A 270 26.93 -25.01 19.00
CA SER A 270 25.77 -25.86 18.75
C SER A 270 24.46 -25.16 19.13
N ALA A 271 23.37 -25.57 18.50
CA ALA A 271 22.02 -25.10 18.79
C ALA A 271 21.04 -26.27 18.60
N ASP A 272 20.20 -26.53 19.59
CA ASP A 272 19.06 -27.43 19.48
C ASP A 272 17.97 -26.79 18.63
N SER A 273 17.76 -25.47 18.79
CA SER A 273 16.79 -24.69 18.04
C SER A 273 17.13 -23.19 18.06
N ILE A 274 16.54 -22.43 17.14
CA ILE A 274 16.50 -20.96 17.16
C ILE A 274 15.09 -20.50 17.49
N GLU A 275 14.98 -19.55 18.41
CA GLU A 275 13.73 -18.90 18.78
C GLU A 275 13.77 -17.42 18.41
N ALA A 276 12.62 -16.86 18.05
CA ALA A 276 12.44 -15.44 17.82
C ALA A 276 11.18 -14.91 18.49
N ARG A 277 11.13 -13.60 18.74
CA ARG A 277 9.93 -12.85 19.10
C ARG A 277 10.03 -11.40 18.65
N VAL A 278 8.90 -10.71 18.60
CA VAL A 278 8.87 -9.25 18.47
C VAL A 278 8.53 -8.57 19.79
N VAL A 279 9.20 -7.46 20.06
CA VAL A 279 8.87 -6.53 21.15
C VAL A 279 8.34 -5.25 20.51
N ALA A 280 7.12 -4.86 20.86
CA ALA A 280 6.49 -3.65 20.33
C ALA A 280 7.17 -2.40 20.91
N GLY A 281 7.63 -1.51 20.03
CA GLY A 281 8.11 -0.18 20.40
C GLY A 281 7.00 0.87 20.46
N ASP A 282 5.94 0.68 19.64
CA ASP A 282 4.84 1.64 19.43
C ASP A 282 3.46 0.94 19.53
N SER A 283 2.53 1.19 18.59
CA SER A 283 1.15 0.66 18.59
C SER A 283 1.00 -0.84 18.29
N GLY A 284 2.12 -1.57 18.12
CA GLY A 284 2.12 -3.01 17.87
C GLY A 284 1.85 -3.86 19.13
N THR A 285 1.76 -5.18 18.95
CA THR A 285 1.62 -6.15 20.05
C THR A 285 2.84 -7.05 20.12
N SER A 286 3.47 -7.15 21.30
CA SER A 286 4.63 -8.03 21.48
C SER A 286 4.21 -9.50 21.39
N SER A 287 5.05 -10.35 20.80
CA SER A 287 4.81 -11.80 20.74
C SER A 287 5.53 -12.53 21.86
N ASP A 288 5.07 -13.75 22.15
CA ASP A 288 5.86 -14.71 22.90
C ASP A 288 7.02 -15.24 22.03
N TRP A 289 7.99 -15.90 22.68
CA TRP A 289 9.04 -16.64 21.99
C TRP A 289 8.45 -17.81 21.20
N GLN A 290 8.77 -17.88 19.92
CA GLN A 290 8.42 -18.99 19.04
C GLN A 290 9.68 -19.63 18.49
N THR A 291 9.70 -20.96 18.38
CA THR A 291 10.76 -21.67 17.66
C THR A 291 10.62 -21.43 16.16
N VAL A 292 11.61 -20.79 15.54
CA VAL A 292 11.63 -20.52 14.09
C VAL A 292 12.41 -21.59 13.33
N ASP A 293 13.42 -22.19 13.95
CA ASP A 293 14.18 -23.31 13.38
C ASP A 293 14.39 -24.38 14.46
N ILE A 294 13.86 -25.58 14.25
CA ILE A 294 13.87 -26.67 15.25
C ILE A 294 15.12 -27.56 15.16
N SER A 295 15.97 -27.37 14.16
CA SER A 295 17.20 -28.15 13.99
C SER A 295 18.18 -27.42 13.08
N PRO A 296 18.65 -26.22 13.48
CA PRO A 296 19.56 -25.41 12.67
C PRO A 296 20.87 -26.18 12.45
N SER A 297 21.46 -26.13 11.26
CA SER A 297 22.65 -26.92 10.90
C SER A 297 23.69 -26.10 10.15
N ASP A 298 24.94 -26.57 10.16
CA ASP A 298 26.06 -25.96 9.44
C ASP A 298 26.27 -24.47 9.77
N GLY A 299 25.98 -24.07 11.01
CA GLY A 299 26.11 -22.68 11.46
C GLY A 299 25.08 -21.72 10.85
N ASN A 300 24.03 -22.23 10.19
CA ASN A 300 22.97 -21.44 9.56
C ASN A 300 21.60 -21.80 10.13
N PHE A 301 20.68 -20.84 10.13
CA PHE A 301 19.29 -21.06 10.49
C PHE A 301 18.35 -20.28 9.56
N SER A 302 17.14 -20.81 9.37
CA SER A 302 16.10 -20.14 8.59
C SER A 302 14.73 -20.62 9.02
N GLY A 303 13.80 -19.68 9.20
CA GLY A 303 12.45 -19.96 9.64
C GLY A 303 11.52 -18.77 9.52
N THR A 304 10.30 -18.92 10.03
CA THR A 304 9.28 -17.86 10.03
C THR A 304 8.74 -17.69 11.44
N LEU A 305 8.74 -16.45 11.93
CA LEU A 305 8.00 -16.04 13.12
C LEU A 305 6.56 -15.74 12.70
N ALA A 306 5.61 -16.58 13.10
CA ALA A 306 4.24 -16.57 12.57
C ALA A 306 3.31 -15.63 13.37
N ASP A 307 2.21 -15.26 12.72
CA ASP A 307 1.05 -14.57 13.31
C ASP A 307 1.40 -13.24 14.00
N ILE A 308 2.30 -12.46 13.39
CA ILE A 308 2.67 -11.14 13.92
C ILE A 308 1.68 -10.09 13.43
N GLN A 309 0.99 -9.45 14.37
CA GLN A 309 0.02 -8.39 14.12
C GLN A 309 0.66 -7.16 13.47
N ALA A 310 0.00 -6.59 12.47
CA ALA A 310 0.32 -5.28 11.93
C ALA A 310 0.15 -4.18 12.99
N GLY A 311 1.02 -3.18 12.96
CA GLY A 311 1.08 -2.09 13.93
C GLY A 311 2.41 -1.37 13.83
N GLY A 312 2.78 -0.51 14.79
CA GLY A 312 4.03 0.25 14.76
C GLY A 312 5.33 -0.58 14.74
N TRP A 313 6.48 0.06 14.95
CA TRP A 313 7.76 -0.64 14.82
C TRP A 313 7.97 -1.71 15.90
N TYR A 314 8.55 -2.84 15.48
CA TYR A 314 9.03 -3.89 16.36
C TYR A 314 10.55 -3.89 16.48
N THR A 315 11.04 -4.24 17.67
CA THR A 315 12.37 -4.81 17.84
C THR A 315 12.24 -6.33 17.74
N LEU A 316 12.87 -6.93 16.73
CA LEU A 316 12.97 -8.37 16.60
C LEU A 316 14.07 -8.88 17.52
N GLU A 317 13.75 -9.84 18.38
CA GLU A 317 14.70 -10.52 19.25
C GLU A 317 14.86 -11.98 18.80
N VAL A 318 16.10 -12.43 18.67
CA VAL A 318 16.44 -13.80 18.21
C VAL A 318 17.49 -14.40 19.12
N ARG A 319 17.32 -15.67 19.50
CA ARG A 319 18.26 -16.39 20.36
C ARG A 319 18.37 -17.85 19.94
N LYS A 320 19.52 -18.46 20.23
CA LYS A 320 19.66 -19.91 20.16
C LYS A 320 19.25 -20.58 21.47
N VAL A 321 18.86 -21.84 21.40
CA VAL A 321 18.66 -22.73 22.55
C VAL A 321 19.67 -23.87 22.44
N GLU A 322 20.38 -24.17 23.53
CA GLU A 322 21.39 -25.23 23.58
C GLU A 322 21.27 -26.00 24.90
N GLY A 323 21.14 -27.32 24.83
CA GLY A 323 20.83 -28.15 26.00
C GLY A 323 19.49 -27.81 26.67
N GLY A 324 18.53 -27.27 25.90
CA GLY A 324 17.27 -26.72 26.42
C GLY A 324 17.39 -25.41 27.20
N VAL A 325 18.55 -24.75 27.17
CA VAL A 325 18.80 -23.46 27.82
C VAL A 325 18.86 -22.34 26.79
N SER A 326 18.12 -21.26 27.00
CA SER A 326 18.15 -20.08 26.15
C SER A 326 19.48 -19.34 26.24
N GLY A 327 20.10 -19.05 25.09
CA GLY A 327 21.31 -18.27 24.96
C GLY A 327 21.08 -16.76 24.97
N GLY A 328 22.10 -16.00 24.56
CA GLY A 328 22.03 -14.55 24.40
C GLY A 328 21.05 -14.12 23.30
N VAL A 329 20.50 -12.91 23.46
CA VAL A 329 19.53 -12.33 22.53
C VAL A 329 20.22 -11.36 21.58
N THR A 330 20.05 -11.59 20.28
CA THR A 330 20.38 -10.66 19.19
C THR A 330 19.14 -9.84 18.88
N THR A 331 19.31 -8.52 18.72
CA THR A 331 18.20 -7.59 18.47
C THR A 331 18.34 -6.91 17.12
N LEU A 332 17.22 -6.68 16.44
CA LEU A 332 17.11 -5.87 15.23
C LEU A 332 15.94 -4.90 15.36
N ASP A 333 16.24 -3.60 15.35
CA ASP A 333 15.21 -2.56 15.49
C ASP A 333 14.51 -2.24 14.17
N ARG A 334 13.29 -1.70 14.29
CA ARG A 334 12.43 -1.23 13.18
C ARG A 334 12.13 -2.33 12.16
N VAL A 335 11.59 -3.46 12.62
CA VAL A 335 10.92 -4.44 11.75
C VAL A 335 9.42 -4.12 11.74
N GLY A 336 8.81 -4.04 10.56
CA GLY A 336 7.40 -3.66 10.43
C GLY A 336 6.55 -4.76 9.81
N VAL A 337 5.29 -4.86 10.23
CA VAL A 337 4.24 -5.59 9.51
C VAL A 337 3.23 -4.56 9.03
N GLY A 338 3.07 -4.42 7.72
CA GLY A 338 2.32 -3.32 7.11
C GLY A 338 2.10 -3.50 5.61
N ASP A 339 1.86 -2.41 4.88
CA ASP A 339 1.57 -2.49 3.44
C ASP A 339 2.76 -1.99 2.60
N ILE A 340 3.11 -2.73 1.54
CA ILE A 340 4.18 -2.40 0.59
C ILE A 340 3.55 -2.10 -0.77
N TYR A 341 3.93 -1.00 -1.39
CA TYR A 341 3.48 -0.63 -2.73
C TYR A 341 4.65 -0.52 -3.70
N VAL A 342 4.52 -1.19 -4.85
CA VAL A 342 5.42 -0.99 -5.99
C VAL A 342 4.84 0.12 -6.85
N ILE A 343 5.64 1.14 -7.17
CA ILE A 343 5.18 2.24 -8.01
C ILE A 343 5.92 2.19 -9.35
N ALA A 344 5.18 2.31 -10.45
CA ALA A 344 5.73 2.39 -11.80
C ALA A 344 5.02 3.45 -12.63
N GLY A 345 5.66 3.87 -13.73
CA GLY A 345 5.15 4.90 -14.61
C GLY A 345 6.18 5.97 -14.95
N GLN A 346 5.73 7.20 -15.23
CA GLN A 346 6.61 8.26 -15.71
C GLN A 346 6.94 9.32 -14.66
N SER A 347 7.19 10.56 -15.08
CA SER A 347 7.76 11.61 -14.22
C SER A 347 6.86 11.97 -13.03
N ASN A 348 5.55 12.02 -13.23
CA ASN A 348 4.55 12.28 -12.18
C ASN A 348 4.35 11.11 -11.19
N SER A 349 4.90 9.93 -11.50
CA SER A 349 5.03 8.80 -10.57
C SER A 349 6.42 8.71 -9.93
N ALA A 350 7.37 9.54 -10.37
CA ALA A 350 8.77 9.55 -9.98
C ALA A 350 9.09 10.82 -9.17
N ASN A 351 10.30 11.37 -9.31
CA ASN A 351 10.79 12.50 -8.51
C ASN A 351 10.84 13.80 -9.33
N PHE A 352 9.73 14.20 -9.95
CA PHE A 352 9.68 15.43 -10.79
C PHE A 352 8.79 16.54 -10.22
N GLY A 353 8.03 16.26 -9.16
CA GLY A 353 7.24 17.28 -8.50
C GLY A 353 8.08 18.24 -7.66
N SER A 354 7.44 19.23 -7.05
CA SER A 354 8.10 20.13 -6.11
C SER A 354 7.12 20.65 -5.05
N PRO A 355 7.49 20.75 -3.76
CA PRO A 355 8.82 20.46 -3.21
C PRO A 355 9.02 18.97 -2.88
N ALA A 356 10.28 18.55 -2.90
CA ALA A 356 10.74 17.33 -2.24
C ALA A 356 10.57 17.46 -0.72
N ILE A 357 10.08 16.41 -0.07
CA ILE A 357 9.97 16.34 1.40
C ILE A 357 10.49 15.01 1.92
N THR A 358 10.86 15.00 3.19
CA THR A 358 10.93 13.77 3.99
C THR A 358 9.54 13.51 4.58
N SER A 359 9.10 12.25 4.55
CA SER A 359 7.88 11.83 5.24
C SER A 359 7.96 12.22 6.73
N THR A 360 6.86 12.67 7.31
CA THR A 360 6.84 13.07 8.72
C THR A 360 6.70 11.86 9.65
N GLU A 361 6.07 10.80 9.18
CA GLU A 361 5.94 9.53 9.89
C GLU A 361 7.23 8.68 9.72
N ASP A 362 7.88 8.33 10.83
CA ASP A 362 9.06 7.43 10.82
C ASP A 362 8.71 6.05 10.22
N ARG A 363 7.44 5.65 10.27
CA ARG A 363 6.97 4.34 9.78
C ARG A 363 6.85 4.23 8.27
N VAL A 364 7.22 5.27 7.52
CA VAL A 364 7.25 5.23 6.05
C VAL A 364 8.66 4.90 5.57
N SER A 365 8.83 3.80 4.84
CA SER A 365 10.14 3.36 4.35
C SER A 365 10.19 3.29 2.83
N ALA A 366 11.35 3.54 2.25
CA ALA A 366 11.62 3.43 0.83
C ALA A 366 12.76 2.44 0.57
N ARG A 367 12.60 1.57 -0.42
CA ARG A 367 13.63 0.59 -0.79
C ARG A 367 14.70 1.23 -1.66
N LEU A 368 15.97 0.91 -1.38
CA LEU A 368 17.13 1.50 -2.05
C LEU A 368 17.46 0.84 -3.40
N SER A 369 17.00 -0.39 -3.61
CA SER A 369 17.34 -1.22 -4.76
C SER A 369 16.15 -2.04 -5.23
N THR A 370 16.13 -2.37 -6.52
CA THR A 370 15.13 -3.28 -7.08
C THR A 370 15.31 -4.71 -6.58
N THR A 371 16.53 -5.11 -6.18
CA THR A 371 16.83 -6.50 -5.79
C THR A 371 17.37 -6.63 -4.37
N ALA A 372 18.20 -5.70 -3.89
CA ALA A 372 18.73 -5.76 -2.54
C ALA A 372 17.64 -5.45 -1.50
N ASN A 373 17.68 -6.12 -0.36
CA ASN A 373 16.73 -5.93 0.73
C ASN A 373 17.22 -4.85 1.70
N SER A 374 17.35 -3.62 1.21
CA SER A 374 17.78 -2.46 1.99
C SER A 374 16.74 -1.34 1.92
N TRP A 375 16.42 -0.78 3.07
CA TRP A 375 15.34 0.17 3.29
C TRP A 375 15.83 1.37 4.09
N GLU A 376 15.33 2.55 3.77
CA GLU A 376 15.58 3.79 4.52
C GLU A 376 14.26 4.51 4.84
N HIS A 377 14.33 5.52 5.72
CA HIS A 377 13.19 6.41 5.95
C HIS A 377 12.84 7.14 4.64
N ALA A 378 11.56 7.13 4.25
CA ALA A 378 11.16 7.66 2.96
C ALA A 378 11.41 9.18 2.89
N SER A 379 12.35 9.58 2.03
CA SER A 379 12.65 10.96 1.71
C SER A 379 12.74 11.15 0.20
N ASP A 380 12.05 12.18 -0.32
CA ASP A 380 12.20 12.58 -1.71
C ASP A 380 13.61 13.17 -1.95
N PRO A 381 14.22 12.93 -3.12
CA PRO A 381 13.78 12.03 -4.18
C PRO A 381 13.87 10.56 -3.76
N LEU A 382 12.84 9.75 -4.06
CA LEU A 382 12.86 8.32 -3.72
C LEU A 382 13.95 7.57 -4.52
N PRO A 383 14.62 6.56 -3.93
CA PRO A 383 15.96 6.14 -4.37
C PRO A 383 16.05 5.53 -5.79
N ILE A 384 15.08 4.71 -6.20
CA ILE A 384 15.16 3.94 -7.46
C ILE A 384 14.56 4.72 -8.66
N ALA A 385 13.59 5.59 -8.37
CA ALA A 385 12.93 6.42 -9.36
C ALA A 385 13.88 7.54 -9.81
N ASN A 386 13.81 7.93 -11.08
CA ASN A 386 14.64 9.04 -11.55
C ASN A 386 14.01 10.42 -11.24
N GLY A 387 14.81 11.47 -11.41
CA GLY A 387 14.45 12.84 -11.04
C GLY A 387 15.07 13.24 -9.70
N SER A 388 14.97 14.51 -9.34
CA SER A 388 15.59 15.09 -8.13
C SER A 388 14.62 15.94 -7.30
N GLY A 389 13.34 15.93 -7.66
CA GLY A 389 12.26 16.66 -7.01
C GLY A 389 11.46 15.79 -6.06
N GLY A 390 10.25 16.26 -5.73
CA GLY A 390 9.31 15.58 -4.86
C GLY A 390 8.47 14.52 -5.57
N SER A 391 7.88 13.65 -4.76
CA SER A 391 6.93 12.63 -5.18
C SER A 391 5.65 12.71 -4.32
N PRO A 392 4.52 12.14 -4.79
CA PRO A 392 3.32 12.06 -3.96
C PRO A 392 3.43 10.97 -2.88
N TRP A 393 4.43 10.09 -2.96
CA TRP A 393 4.48 8.85 -2.17
C TRP A 393 4.88 9.08 -0.71
N THR A 394 5.77 10.03 -0.44
CA THR A 394 6.08 10.45 0.94
C THR A 394 4.84 10.93 1.68
N ARG A 395 4.01 11.74 1.01
CA ARG A 395 2.74 12.25 1.53
C ARG A 395 1.68 11.15 1.65
N LEU A 396 1.61 10.24 0.69
CA LEU A 396 0.71 9.09 0.75
C LEU A 396 1.06 8.19 1.93
N GLY A 397 2.35 7.96 2.18
CA GLY A 397 2.83 7.22 3.34
C GLY A 397 2.34 7.84 4.65
N ASP A 398 2.52 9.14 4.83
CA ASP A 398 2.02 9.85 6.02
C ASP A 398 0.49 9.68 6.19
N LEU A 399 -0.28 9.80 5.11
CA LEU A 399 -1.73 9.64 5.14
C LEU A 399 -2.16 8.21 5.52
N LEU A 400 -1.50 7.20 4.95
CA LEU A 400 -1.81 5.79 5.20
C LEU A 400 -1.40 5.39 6.62
N VAL A 401 -0.24 5.81 7.09
CA VAL A 401 0.18 5.58 8.48
C VAL A 401 -0.83 6.21 9.45
N ALA A 402 -1.28 7.44 9.18
CA ALA A 402 -2.23 8.13 10.03
C ALA A 402 -3.63 7.49 10.07
N SER A 403 -4.09 6.86 8.98
CA SER A 403 -5.42 6.24 8.92
C SER A 403 -5.44 4.76 9.30
N GLU A 404 -4.39 4.02 8.96
CA GLU A 404 -4.31 2.56 9.12
C GLU A 404 -3.48 2.14 10.34
N ASP A 405 -2.67 3.05 10.90
CA ASP A 405 -1.75 2.80 12.02
C ASP A 405 -0.72 1.67 11.79
N ILE A 406 -0.26 1.53 10.56
CA ILE A 406 0.74 0.52 10.13
C ILE A 406 1.93 1.18 9.39
N PRO A 407 3.10 0.52 9.36
CA PRO A 407 4.22 0.86 8.48
C PRO A 407 3.87 0.75 7.00
N ILE A 408 4.42 1.66 6.21
CA ILE A 408 4.20 1.73 4.76
C ILE A 408 5.52 1.69 4.01
N GLY A 409 5.66 0.73 3.10
CA GLY A 409 6.85 0.54 2.27
C GLY A 409 6.61 0.97 0.83
N PHE A 410 7.53 1.74 0.25
CA PHE A 410 7.48 2.12 -1.17
C PHE A 410 8.69 1.60 -1.94
N ILE A 411 8.41 1.01 -3.11
CA ILE A 411 9.43 0.64 -4.09
C ILE A 411 9.10 1.38 -5.40
N SER A 412 9.55 2.63 -5.50
CA SER A 412 9.24 3.47 -6.65
C SER A 412 10.27 3.33 -7.76
N VAL A 413 9.85 2.75 -8.88
CA VAL A 413 10.71 2.46 -10.04
C VAL A 413 10.41 3.34 -11.25
N GLY A 414 9.70 4.46 -11.06
CA GLY A 414 9.27 5.37 -12.13
C GLY A 414 10.43 5.93 -12.99
N GLN A 415 10.14 6.18 -14.27
CA GLN A 415 11.09 6.72 -15.24
C GLN A 415 10.47 7.85 -16.06
N GLY A 416 10.89 9.09 -15.81
CA GLY A 416 10.42 10.30 -16.47
C GLY A 416 10.54 10.28 -18.00
N GLY A 417 9.54 10.88 -18.67
CA GLY A 417 9.48 11.05 -20.12
C GLY A 417 9.27 9.76 -20.92
N THR A 418 8.72 8.71 -20.30
CA THR A 418 8.55 7.40 -20.95
C THR A 418 7.14 7.13 -21.42
N SER A 419 7.05 6.52 -22.60
CA SER A 419 5.83 5.93 -23.15
C SER A 419 5.64 4.48 -22.68
N VAL A 420 4.42 3.96 -22.76
CA VAL A 420 4.09 2.56 -22.47
C VAL A 420 4.88 1.58 -23.35
N GLN A 421 5.25 1.98 -24.57
CA GLN A 421 6.13 1.18 -25.45
C GLN A 421 7.48 0.88 -24.80
N GLN A 422 8.08 1.88 -24.15
CA GLN A 422 9.40 1.72 -23.52
C GLN A 422 9.31 0.81 -22.29
N TRP A 423 8.16 0.82 -21.61
CA TRP A 423 7.85 -0.13 -20.56
C TRP A 423 7.81 -1.56 -21.09
N VAL A 424 7.17 -1.82 -22.22
CA VAL A 424 7.22 -3.17 -22.83
C VAL A 424 8.63 -3.58 -23.26
N THR A 425 9.42 -2.67 -23.85
CA THR A 425 10.69 -3.08 -24.50
C THR A 425 11.90 -3.17 -23.58
N SER A 426 12.05 -2.26 -22.61
CA SER A 426 13.31 -2.18 -21.83
C SER A 426 13.10 -1.85 -20.36
N LEU A 427 12.11 -1.03 -20.01
CA LEU A 427 11.92 -0.61 -18.61
C LEU A 427 11.24 -1.68 -17.77
N TYR A 428 10.38 -2.52 -18.36
CA TYR A 428 9.89 -3.69 -17.65
C TYR A 428 11.06 -4.57 -17.19
N ALA A 429 11.94 -4.97 -18.11
CA ALA A 429 13.07 -5.85 -17.81
C ALA A 429 14.11 -5.23 -16.87
N SER A 430 14.36 -3.92 -16.97
CA SER A 430 15.39 -3.25 -16.16
C SER A 430 14.89 -2.69 -14.82
N ARG A 431 13.56 -2.59 -14.62
CA ARG A 431 12.97 -1.93 -13.45
C ARG A 431 11.89 -2.77 -12.78
N LEU A 432 10.77 -3.01 -13.45
CA LEU A 432 9.60 -3.63 -12.80
C LEU A 432 9.81 -5.14 -12.54
N LYS A 433 10.34 -5.88 -13.52
CA LYS A 433 10.64 -7.31 -13.41
C LYS A 433 11.55 -7.64 -12.23
N PRO A 434 12.78 -7.07 -12.11
CA PRO A 434 13.65 -7.40 -10.98
C PRO A 434 13.04 -7.02 -9.63
N THR A 435 12.22 -5.97 -9.58
CA THR A 435 11.48 -5.59 -8.36
C THR A 435 10.49 -6.67 -7.95
N VAL A 436 9.60 -7.09 -8.85
CA VAL A 436 8.55 -8.06 -8.50
C VAL A 436 9.11 -9.46 -8.25
N GLU A 437 10.19 -9.87 -8.94
CA GLU A 437 10.89 -11.15 -8.70
C GLU A 437 11.65 -11.18 -7.37
N SER A 438 12.01 -10.02 -6.82
CA SER A 438 12.74 -9.93 -5.56
C SER A 438 11.86 -10.03 -4.30
N LEU A 439 10.53 -10.01 -4.48
CA LEU A 439 9.56 -10.08 -3.40
C LEU A 439 8.93 -11.48 -3.39
N PRO A 440 8.56 -12.01 -2.21
CA PRO A 440 7.84 -13.28 -2.16
C PRO A 440 6.45 -13.15 -2.82
N VAL A 441 5.80 -14.29 -3.10
CA VAL A 441 4.38 -14.33 -3.46
C VAL A 441 3.57 -13.62 -2.37
N ASN A 442 2.63 -12.75 -2.78
CA ASN A 442 1.89 -11.84 -1.89
C ASN A 442 2.78 -10.85 -1.09
N GLY A 443 4.04 -10.68 -1.45
CA GLY A 443 5.02 -9.87 -0.71
C GLY A 443 4.86 -8.35 -0.84
N PHE A 444 3.79 -7.88 -1.48
CA PHE A 444 3.43 -6.46 -1.57
C PHE A 444 1.94 -6.32 -1.88
N LYS A 445 1.34 -5.17 -1.55
CA LYS A 445 -0.09 -4.91 -1.64
C LYS A 445 -0.57 -4.71 -3.06
N ALA A 446 0.11 -3.89 -3.84
CA ALA A 446 -0.29 -3.55 -5.21
C ALA A 446 0.83 -2.87 -6.01
N VAL A 447 0.65 -2.86 -7.34
CA VAL A 447 1.34 -1.92 -8.24
C VAL A 447 0.49 -0.67 -8.43
N LEU A 448 1.07 0.51 -8.18
CA LEU A 448 0.47 1.81 -8.48
C LEU A 448 1.09 2.36 -9.78
N TRP A 449 0.27 2.53 -10.80
CA TRP A 449 0.69 2.95 -12.13
C TRP A 449 0.23 4.37 -12.45
N HIS A 450 1.17 5.25 -12.81
CA HIS A 450 0.86 6.58 -13.33
C HIS A 450 1.70 6.88 -14.57
N GLN A 451 1.08 6.69 -15.74
CA GLN A 451 1.70 6.99 -17.02
C GLN A 451 0.65 7.15 -18.12
N GLY A 452 0.81 8.16 -18.97
CA GLY A 452 0.04 8.30 -20.21
C GLY A 452 0.32 9.59 -20.99
N GLU A 453 0.89 10.59 -20.34
CA GLU A 453 1.13 11.92 -20.91
C GLU A 453 2.11 11.87 -22.09
N SER A 454 3.14 11.03 -22.01
CA SER A 454 4.08 10.83 -23.12
C SER A 454 3.43 10.15 -24.33
N ASP A 455 2.46 9.26 -24.10
CA ASP A 455 1.71 8.57 -25.16
C ASP A 455 0.69 9.49 -25.83
N ALA A 456 0.02 10.34 -25.04
CA ALA A 456 -0.82 11.40 -25.58
C ALA A 456 0.02 12.35 -26.44
N ASN A 457 1.19 12.79 -25.97
CA ASN A 457 2.08 13.67 -26.73
C ASN A 457 2.54 13.03 -28.06
N SER A 458 2.92 11.75 -27.99
CA SER A 458 3.35 10.96 -29.15
C SER A 458 2.21 10.59 -30.11
N GLY A 459 0.96 10.73 -29.67
CA GLY A 459 -0.22 10.37 -30.45
C GLY A 459 -0.43 8.86 -30.58
N THR A 460 -0.01 8.08 -29.57
CA THR A 460 -0.22 6.63 -29.50
C THR A 460 -1.70 6.29 -29.76
N SER A 461 -1.96 5.19 -30.45
CA SER A 461 -3.33 4.74 -30.70
C SER A 461 -3.93 4.11 -29.42
N HIS A 462 -5.26 4.11 -29.31
CA HIS A 462 -5.96 3.49 -28.18
C HIS A 462 -5.57 2.01 -28.05
N ALA A 463 -5.71 1.27 -29.14
CA ALA A 463 -5.42 -0.17 -29.19
C ALA A 463 -3.94 -0.50 -28.88
N ASP A 464 -2.99 0.34 -29.34
CA ASP A 464 -1.58 0.15 -29.01
C ASP A 464 -1.33 0.36 -27.51
N TYR A 465 -1.91 1.41 -26.93
CA TYR A 465 -1.73 1.70 -25.51
C TYR A 465 -2.31 0.59 -24.64
N GLU A 466 -3.56 0.20 -24.91
CA GLU A 466 -4.29 -0.88 -24.22
C GLU A 466 -3.50 -2.20 -24.26
N SER A 467 -3.13 -2.66 -25.46
CA SER A 467 -2.42 -3.92 -25.67
C SER A 467 -1.06 -3.96 -24.93
N ARG A 468 -0.33 -2.84 -24.95
CA ARG A 468 0.98 -2.74 -24.28
C ARG A 468 0.84 -2.74 -22.77
N LEU A 469 -0.15 -2.03 -22.22
CA LEU A 469 -0.38 -2.00 -20.79
C LEU A 469 -0.84 -3.37 -20.27
N LEU A 470 -1.74 -4.05 -20.97
CA LEU A 470 -2.13 -5.44 -20.67
C LEU A 470 -0.93 -6.38 -20.68
N THR A 471 -0.01 -6.21 -21.63
CA THR A 471 1.23 -7.01 -21.70
C THR A 471 2.11 -6.79 -20.47
N ILE A 472 2.29 -5.54 -20.01
CA ILE A 472 3.08 -5.23 -18.81
C ILE A 472 2.45 -5.87 -17.57
N ILE A 473 1.14 -5.74 -17.41
CA ILE A 473 0.39 -6.31 -16.28
C ILE A 473 0.53 -7.84 -16.28
N ALA A 474 0.26 -8.49 -17.41
CA ALA A 474 0.34 -9.96 -17.54
C ALA A 474 1.76 -10.49 -17.24
N ASN A 475 2.79 -9.82 -17.78
CA ASN A 475 4.17 -10.18 -17.49
C ASN A 475 4.47 -10.01 -15.99
N SER A 476 4.06 -8.89 -15.37
CA SER A 476 4.31 -8.65 -13.95
C SER A 476 3.70 -9.73 -13.03
N ARG A 477 2.49 -10.20 -13.33
CA ARG A 477 1.83 -11.28 -12.59
C ARG A 477 2.55 -12.62 -12.77
N THR A 478 3.00 -12.89 -13.99
CA THR A 478 3.79 -14.09 -14.31
C THR A 478 5.11 -14.10 -13.54
N ASP A 479 5.86 -13.00 -13.60
CA ASP A 479 7.18 -12.90 -12.98
C ASP A 479 7.11 -12.77 -11.45
N ALA A 480 6.02 -12.22 -10.90
CA ALA A 480 5.77 -12.23 -9.45
C ALA A 480 5.31 -13.61 -8.93
N GLY A 481 4.71 -14.44 -9.80
CA GLY A 481 4.16 -15.75 -9.43
C GLY A 481 2.77 -15.72 -8.79
N TRP A 482 2.05 -14.58 -8.85
CA TRP A 482 0.70 -14.43 -8.30
C TRP A 482 -0.11 -13.33 -9.00
N ASP A 483 -1.42 -13.28 -8.77
CA ASP A 483 -2.33 -12.31 -9.41
C ASP A 483 -2.26 -10.95 -8.71
N VAL A 484 -1.14 -10.24 -8.94
CA VAL A 484 -0.83 -8.93 -8.37
C VAL A 484 -1.96 -7.92 -8.65
N PRO A 485 -2.48 -7.24 -7.60
CA PRO A 485 -3.38 -6.10 -7.77
C PRO A 485 -2.67 -4.92 -8.44
N TRP A 486 -3.30 -4.34 -9.45
CA TRP A 486 -2.85 -3.11 -10.10
C TRP A 486 -3.85 -1.98 -9.87
N PHE A 487 -3.37 -0.76 -9.69
CA PHE A 487 -4.21 0.44 -9.74
C PHE A 487 -3.67 1.38 -10.82
N LEU A 488 -4.55 1.78 -11.75
CA LEU A 488 -4.17 2.57 -12.91
C LEU A 488 -4.70 3.99 -12.81
N ALA A 489 -3.80 4.97 -12.68
CA ALA A 489 -4.17 6.37 -12.73
C ALA A 489 -4.77 6.72 -14.10
N GLN A 490 -5.79 7.59 -14.10
CA GLN A 490 -6.39 8.13 -15.31
C GLN A 490 -5.69 9.44 -15.68
N VAL A 491 -4.70 9.34 -16.57
CA VAL A 491 -3.73 10.41 -16.84
C VAL A 491 -3.29 10.42 -18.30
N SER A 492 -3.25 11.61 -18.89
CA SER A 492 -2.88 11.83 -20.29
C SER A 492 -2.45 13.26 -20.61
N PHE A 493 -2.71 14.24 -19.73
CA PHE A 493 -2.48 15.64 -20.02
C PHE A 493 -1.00 15.98 -20.26
N HIS A 494 -0.72 16.70 -21.35
CA HIS A 494 0.55 17.35 -21.60
C HIS A 494 0.31 18.74 -22.23
N PRO A 495 1.11 19.79 -21.94
CA PRO A 495 0.84 21.13 -22.47
C PRO A 495 0.93 21.24 -24.01
N SER A 496 1.52 20.23 -24.67
CA SER A 496 1.59 20.14 -26.13
C SER A 496 0.56 19.19 -26.76
N THR A 497 -0.39 18.67 -25.98
CA THR A 497 -1.48 17.80 -26.46
C THR A 497 -2.81 18.52 -26.47
N ASN A 498 -3.74 17.97 -27.26
CA ASN A 498 -5.13 18.37 -27.31
C ASN A 498 -6.02 17.24 -26.78
N LEU A 499 -7.27 17.59 -26.48
CA LEU A 499 -8.22 16.68 -25.84
C LEU A 499 -8.48 15.40 -26.66
N THR A 500 -8.37 15.47 -27.99
CA THR A 500 -8.53 14.29 -28.86
C THR A 500 -7.45 13.23 -28.61
N LYS A 501 -6.22 13.65 -28.31
CA LYS A 501 -5.12 12.73 -28.00
C LYS A 501 -5.20 12.23 -26.55
N GLU A 502 -5.57 13.12 -25.63
CA GLU A 502 -5.71 12.85 -24.19
C GLU A 502 -6.78 11.79 -23.91
N LEU A 503 -8.03 12.03 -24.35
CA LEU A 503 -9.15 11.12 -24.10
C LEU A 503 -8.97 9.74 -24.72
N ARG A 504 -8.16 9.63 -25.77
CA ARG A 504 -7.79 8.34 -26.36
C ARG A 504 -6.98 7.47 -25.40
N ILE A 505 -6.11 8.10 -24.60
CA ILE A 505 -5.27 7.41 -23.61
C ILE A 505 -6.08 7.11 -22.35
N THR A 506 -6.87 8.06 -21.83
CA THR A 506 -7.69 7.79 -20.64
C THR A 506 -8.78 6.76 -20.89
N SER A 507 -9.37 6.72 -22.10
CA SER A 507 -10.27 5.63 -22.49
C SER A 507 -9.58 4.27 -22.53
N ALA A 508 -8.37 4.18 -23.09
CA ALA A 508 -7.59 2.94 -23.07
C ALA A 508 -7.25 2.49 -21.65
N GLN A 509 -6.90 3.42 -20.76
CA GLN A 509 -6.68 3.11 -19.34
C GLN A 509 -7.94 2.52 -18.68
N ARG A 510 -9.12 3.11 -18.92
CA ARG A 510 -10.40 2.55 -18.43
C ARG A 510 -10.69 1.17 -18.99
N ASP A 511 -10.49 0.96 -20.28
CA ASP A 511 -10.78 -0.32 -20.91
C ASP A 511 -9.85 -1.43 -20.38
N VAL A 512 -8.59 -1.12 -20.08
CA VAL A 512 -7.67 -2.05 -19.38
C VAL A 512 -8.16 -2.37 -17.97
N ILE A 513 -8.69 -1.39 -17.23
CA ILE A 513 -9.26 -1.61 -15.90
C ILE A 513 -10.46 -2.55 -16.01
N HIS A 514 -11.38 -2.30 -16.94
CA HIS A 514 -12.58 -3.12 -17.08
C HIS A 514 -12.30 -4.53 -17.62
N ALA A 515 -11.23 -4.69 -18.40
CA ALA A 515 -10.86 -5.99 -18.95
C ALA A 515 -10.21 -6.95 -17.94
N GLN A 516 -9.87 -6.50 -16.73
CA GLN A 516 -9.03 -7.24 -15.78
C GLN A 516 -9.60 -7.20 -14.36
N THR A 517 -9.85 -8.38 -13.78
CA THR A 517 -10.42 -8.51 -12.43
C THR A 517 -9.54 -7.86 -11.38
N MET A 518 -8.22 -8.13 -11.37
CA MET A 518 -7.28 -7.59 -10.38
C MET A 518 -6.68 -6.22 -10.76
N THR A 519 -7.40 -5.40 -11.53
CA THR A 519 -6.94 -4.06 -11.95
C THR A 519 -7.98 -3.01 -11.61
N ARG A 520 -7.63 -2.02 -10.78
CA ARG A 520 -8.54 -1.03 -10.23
C ARG A 520 -8.26 0.40 -10.72
N LEU A 521 -9.20 1.31 -10.52
CA LEU A 521 -9.04 2.73 -10.79
C LEU A 521 -8.04 3.35 -9.80
N GLY A 522 -7.09 4.11 -10.35
CA GLY A 522 -6.19 4.97 -9.60
C GLY A 522 -6.60 6.44 -9.66
N ALA A 523 -5.72 7.32 -9.19
CA ALA A 523 -5.95 8.76 -9.14
C ALA A 523 -6.16 9.39 -10.53
N ARG A 524 -6.85 10.54 -10.59
CA ARG A 524 -7.10 11.31 -11.82
C ARG A 524 -6.48 12.69 -11.71
N THR A 525 -5.52 12.99 -12.59
CA THR A 525 -4.74 14.24 -12.52
C THR A 525 -4.86 15.14 -13.75
N ASP A 526 -5.64 14.74 -14.76
CA ASP A 526 -5.78 15.51 -16.01
C ASP A 526 -6.38 16.90 -15.83
N ASP A 527 -7.02 17.22 -14.71
CA ASP A 527 -7.54 18.57 -14.42
C ASP A 527 -6.54 19.45 -13.65
N PHE A 528 -5.34 18.95 -13.32
CA PHE A 528 -4.38 19.68 -12.51
C PHE A 528 -3.85 20.94 -13.22
N HIS A 529 -3.83 20.96 -14.54
CA HIS A 529 -3.51 22.16 -15.32
C HIS A 529 -4.59 23.25 -15.21
N LEU A 530 -5.84 22.87 -14.96
CA LEU A 530 -6.97 23.80 -14.78
C LEU A 530 -7.04 24.36 -13.37
N THR A 531 -6.47 23.65 -12.40
CA THR A 531 -6.63 23.95 -10.97
C THR A 531 -5.36 24.51 -10.32
N GLY A 532 -4.37 24.90 -11.13
CA GLY A 532 -3.14 25.54 -10.65
C GLY A 532 -2.23 24.60 -9.86
N LYS A 533 -2.28 23.29 -10.15
CA LYS A 533 -1.55 22.24 -9.42
C LYS A 533 -0.24 21.82 -10.09
N LEU A 534 0.18 22.52 -11.14
CA LEU A 534 1.42 22.25 -11.88
C LEU A 534 2.50 23.29 -11.56
N SER A 535 3.77 22.88 -11.60
CA SER A 535 4.94 23.74 -11.38
C SER A 535 5.58 24.25 -12.67
N ASP A 536 5.59 23.44 -13.73
CA ASP A 536 6.24 23.73 -15.01
C ASP A 536 5.33 23.48 -16.22
N GLY A 537 4.02 23.37 -15.96
CA GLY A 537 3.00 23.09 -16.96
C GLY A 537 2.76 21.61 -17.24
N VAL A 538 3.49 20.68 -16.61
CA VAL A 538 3.19 19.23 -16.69
C VAL A 538 3.41 18.48 -15.37
N HIS A 539 4.41 18.88 -14.58
CA HIS A 539 4.73 18.25 -13.30
C HIS A 539 4.05 18.94 -12.12
N PHE A 540 3.81 18.19 -11.05
CA PHE A 540 3.03 18.64 -9.91
C PHE A 540 3.79 19.60 -8.98
N ASN A 541 3.13 20.70 -8.61
CA ASN A 541 3.57 21.54 -7.49
C ASN A 541 3.10 20.94 -6.14
N GLY A 542 3.36 21.63 -5.03
CA GLY A 542 3.08 21.09 -3.70
C GLY A 542 1.60 20.78 -3.47
N ALA A 543 0.70 21.58 -4.04
CA ALA A 543 -0.74 21.31 -4.00
C ALA A 543 -1.12 20.11 -4.87
N GLY A 544 -0.52 19.96 -6.05
CA GLY A 544 -0.72 18.79 -6.91
C GLY A 544 -0.21 17.49 -6.26
N LEU A 545 0.96 17.51 -5.64
CA LEU A 545 1.51 16.34 -4.93
C LEU A 545 0.62 15.93 -3.75
N ALA A 546 0.11 16.89 -2.98
CA ALA A 546 -0.79 16.63 -1.86
C ALA A 546 -2.14 16.07 -2.32
N ASP A 547 -2.75 16.65 -3.35
CA ASP A 547 -4.02 16.16 -3.91
C ASP A 547 -3.86 14.76 -4.52
N HIS A 548 -2.79 14.53 -5.28
CA HIS A 548 -2.51 13.21 -5.84
C HIS A 548 -2.35 12.14 -4.74
N ALA A 549 -1.65 12.45 -3.65
CA ALA A 549 -1.54 11.58 -2.49
C ALA A 549 -2.89 11.33 -1.81
N ALA A 550 -3.72 12.37 -1.64
CA ALA A 550 -5.06 12.25 -1.05
C ALA A 550 -6.00 11.39 -1.90
N GLN A 551 -5.93 11.51 -3.23
CA GLN A 551 -6.69 10.64 -4.14
C GLN A 551 -6.26 9.18 -4.02
N TRP A 552 -4.95 8.91 -4.00
CA TRP A 552 -4.44 7.55 -3.78
C TRP A 552 -4.85 6.99 -2.43
N HIS A 553 -4.77 7.79 -1.36
CA HIS A 553 -5.20 7.39 -0.02
C HIS A 553 -6.68 6.98 0.01
N ALA A 554 -7.56 7.81 -0.56
CA ALA A 554 -8.99 7.52 -0.66
C ALA A 554 -9.32 6.31 -1.54
N ILE A 555 -8.44 5.96 -2.48
CA ILE A 555 -8.60 4.76 -3.33
C ILE A 555 -8.15 3.50 -2.59
N LEU A 556 -7.04 3.59 -1.83
CA LEU A 556 -6.41 2.43 -1.18
C LEU A 556 -7.07 2.04 0.14
N THR A 557 -7.66 2.99 0.86
CA THR A 557 -8.33 2.76 2.17
C THR A 557 -9.82 2.39 2.04
N GLY A 558 -10.30 2.24 0.80
CA GLY A 558 -11.71 1.95 0.51
C GLY A 558 -12.44 3.19 0.02
N THR A 559 -13.42 3.00 -0.86
CA THR A 559 -13.92 4.13 -1.61
C THR A 559 -14.94 4.96 -0.83
N PRO A 560 -14.84 6.30 -0.83
CA PRO A 560 -15.99 7.14 -0.51
C PRO A 560 -17.21 6.79 -1.36
N ALA A 561 -18.40 7.04 -0.80
CA ALA A 561 -19.65 7.05 -1.55
C ALA A 561 -19.48 7.89 -2.83
N PRO A 562 -20.09 7.49 -3.96
CA PRO A 562 -19.87 8.15 -5.23
C PRO A 562 -20.35 9.61 -5.14
N SER A 563 -19.41 10.55 -5.23
CA SER A 563 -19.67 11.98 -5.10
C SER A 563 -19.26 12.70 -6.38
N PRO A 564 -20.20 13.31 -7.12
CA PRO A 564 -19.86 13.99 -8.36
C PRO A 564 -18.88 15.15 -8.19
N ILE A 565 -17.72 15.08 -8.86
CA ILE A 565 -16.75 16.19 -8.92
C ILE A 565 -17.34 17.30 -9.78
N ASN A 566 -17.29 18.53 -9.28
CA ASN A 566 -17.82 19.70 -9.99
C ASN A 566 -19.27 19.46 -10.46
N ALA A 567 -20.07 18.84 -9.58
CA ALA A 567 -21.50 18.55 -9.76
C ALA A 567 -22.32 19.74 -10.26
N ASN A 568 -21.88 20.92 -9.87
CA ASN A 568 -22.55 22.20 -9.99
C ASN A 568 -21.85 23.14 -10.98
N ILE A 569 -20.82 22.65 -11.69
CA ILE A 569 -20.09 23.34 -12.76
C ILE A 569 -19.27 24.59 -12.31
N GLU A 570 -19.37 25.01 -11.05
CA GLU A 570 -18.74 26.23 -10.53
C GLU A 570 -17.22 26.16 -10.31
N SER A 571 -16.60 24.99 -10.41
CA SER A 571 -15.14 24.86 -10.24
C SER A 571 -14.35 25.46 -11.42
N ASN A 572 -15.03 25.79 -12.51
CA ASN A 572 -14.43 26.35 -13.72
C ASN A 572 -14.24 27.88 -13.63
N ASN A 573 -13.67 28.48 -14.67
CA ASN A 573 -13.48 29.93 -14.71
C ASN A 573 -14.83 30.67 -14.68
N SER A 574 -14.90 31.75 -13.90
CA SER A 574 -16.10 32.58 -13.85
C SER A 574 -16.41 33.21 -15.21
N LEU A 575 -17.69 33.27 -15.56
CA LEU A 575 -18.21 33.84 -16.80
C LEU A 575 -19.20 34.96 -16.46
N ALA A 576 -19.14 36.07 -17.19
CA ALA A 576 -20.19 37.08 -17.16
C ALA A 576 -21.51 36.52 -17.70
N ASP A 577 -22.64 37.15 -17.39
CA ASP A 577 -23.97 36.71 -17.84
C ASP A 577 -24.03 36.63 -19.38
N GLY A 578 -24.45 35.46 -19.89
CA GLY A 578 -24.43 35.14 -21.33
C GLY A 578 -23.06 34.74 -21.88
N GLY A 579 -22.01 34.75 -21.06
CA GLY A 579 -20.68 34.28 -21.41
C GLY A 579 -20.67 32.77 -21.58
N ILE A 580 -19.99 32.29 -22.61
CA ILE A 580 -19.89 30.87 -22.99
C ILE A 580 -18.42 30.50 -23.08
N HIS A 581 -18.04 29.40 -22.45
CA HIS A 581 -16.79 28.70 -22.71
C HIS A 581 -17.07 27.46 -23.54
N THR A 582 -16.53 27.41 -24.75
CA THR A 582 -16.61 26.22 -25.62
C THR A 582 -15.27 25.49 -25.60
N ILE A 583 -15.30 24.21 -25.32
CA ILE A 583 -14.12 23.34 -25.32
C ILE A 583 -13.56 23.28 -26.74
N ASN A 584 -12.27 23.56 -26.88
CA ASN A 584 -11.58 23.43 -28.15
C ASN A 584 -10.83 22.09 -28.19
N ILE A 585 -11.44 21.07 -28.79
CA ILE A 585 -10.89 19.71 -28.82
C ILE A 585 -9.59 19.56 -29.64
N GLY A 586 -9.29 20.55 -30.50
CA GLY A 586 -8.12 20.55 -31.38
C GLY A 586 -6.96 21.43 -30.89
N ALA A 587 -7.22 22.37 -29.98
CA ALA A 587 -6.20 23.23 -29.40
C ALA A 587 -5.40 22.51 -28.32
N ASN A 588 -4.11 22.81 -28.26
CA ASN A 588 -3.27 22.32 -27.18
C ASN A 588 -3.60 23.02 -25.86
N ASN A 589 -3.44 22.32 -24.74
CA ASN A 589 -3.68 22.88 -23.40
C ASN A 589 -5.08 23.51 -23.28
N SER A 590 -6.08 22.83 -23.83
CA SER A 590 -7.45 23.30 -23.88
C SER A 590 -8.07 23.28 -22.48
N LEU A 591 -8.84 24.32 -22.14
CA LEU A 591 -9.66 24.32 -20.93
C LEU A 591 -10.86 23.39 -21.17
N SER A 592 -10.81 22.18 -20.60
CA SER A 592 -11.95 21.26 -20.57
C SER A 592 -12.91 21.61 -19.42
N LEU A 593 -13.92 20.77 -19.20
CA LEU A 593 -14.81 20.88 -18.05
C LEU A 593 -14.19 20.11 -16.88
N ILE A 594 -13.80 20.81 -15.80
CA ILE A 594 -13.17 20.18 -14.62
C ILE A 594 -14.08 19.07 -14.09
N GLY A 595 -13.52 17.89 -13.83
CA GLY A 595 -14.22 16.72 -13.31
C GLY A 595 -14.86 15.83 -14.38
N TRP A 596 -14.93 16.26 -15.64
CA TRP A 596 -15.78 15.63 -16.64
C TRP A 596 -15.04 15.32 -17.94
N GLU A 597 -15.25 14.12 -18.45
CA GLU A 597 -14.80 13.73 -19.77
C GLU A 597 -15.91 13.97 -20.79
N VAL A 598 -15.55 14.49 -21.97
CA VAL A 598 -16.52 14.81 -23.03
C VAL A 598 -16.26 13.94 -24.24
N LEU A 599 -17.02 12.86 -24.36
CA LEU A 599 -16.74 11.76 -25.27
C LEU A 599 -17.79 11.68 -26.39
N ALA A 600 -17.33 11.27 -27.57
CA ALA A 600 -18.20 10.86 -28.64
C ALA A 600 -18.87 9.52 -28.30
N ALA A 601 -19.90 9.13 -29.06
CA ALA A 601 -20.63 7.88 -28.86
C ALA A 601 -19.74 6.60 -28.84
N SER A 602 -18.54 6.66 -29.42
CA SER A 602 -17.58 5.56 -29.38
C SER A 602 -16.93 5.34 -28.00
N GLY A 603 -16.99 6.31 -27.09
CA GLY A 603 -16.31 6.27 -25.78
C GLY A 603 -14.80 6.49 -25.81
N ILE A 604 -14.20 6.61 -27.01
CA ILE A 604 -12.75 6.73 -27.22
C ILE A 604 -12.35 8.12 -27.72
N ALA A 605 -13.19 8.74 -28.55
CA ALA A 605 -12.90 10.04 -29.15
C ALA A 605 -13.53 11.18 -28.35
N ALA A 606 -12.97 12.38 -28.46
CA ALA A 606 -13.60 13.60 -27.96
C ALA A 606 -14.94 13.86 -28.69
N ALA A 607 -15.94 14.37 -27.97
CA ALA A 607 -17.23 14.74 -28.55
C ALA A 607 -17.06 15.84 -29.63
N ASP A 608 -17.68 15.65 -30.78
CA ASP A 608 -17.80 16.68 -31.81
C ASP A 608 -18.93 17.69 -31.49
N GLY A 609 -19.07 18.71 -32.35
CA GLY A 609 -19.97 19.83 -32.09
C GLY A 609 -19.44 20.81 -31.05
N SER A 610 -20.31 21.65 -30.51
CA SER A 610 -19.97 22.59 -29.45
C SER A 610 -20.38 22.01 -28.09
N ASN A 611 -19.45 21.98 -27.16
CA ASN A 611 -19.66 21.52 -25.79
C ASN A 611 -18.82 22.37 -24.83
N GLY A 612 -19.22 22.44 -23.56
CA GLY A 612 -18.54 23.24 -22.55
C GLY A 612 -19.50 23.70 -21.45
N TYR A 613 -19.28 24.90 -20.92
CA TYR A 613 -20.14 25.51 -19.91
C TYR A 613 -20.40 26.98 -20.19
N TYR A 614 -21.49 27.51 -19.65
CA TYR A 614 -21.87 28.91 -19.82
C TYR A 614 -22.64 29.44 -18.61
N ASN A 615 -22.66 30.77 -18.44
CA ASN A 615 -23.52 31.45 -17.48
C ASN A 615 -24.78 31.94 -18.24
N PRO A 616 -25.97 31.38 -18.00
CA PRO A 616 -27.17 31.73 -18.75
C PRO A 616 -27.60 33.19 -18.50
N ASN A 617 -28.33 33.75 -19.45
CA ASN A 617 -29.03 35.04 -19.31
C ASN A 617 -30.39 34.94 -20.00
N ALA A 618 -31.16 36.05 -20.02
CA ALA A 618 -32.50 36.11 -20.60
C ALA A 618 -32.64 35.59 -22.05
N THR A 619 -31.54 35.45 -22.80
CA THR A 619 -31.57 34.84 -24.15
C THR A 619 -31.69 33.32 -24.13
N PHE A 620 -31.24 32.67 -23.05
CA PHE A 620 -31.36 31.23 -22.84
C PHE A 620 -32.64 30.89 -22.05
N TYR A 621 -32.82 31.54 -20.91
CA TYR A 621 -33.93 31.33 -19.99
C TYR A 621 -34.47 32.67 -19.50
N SER A 622 -35.77 32.94 -19.59
CA SER A 622 -36.31 34.30 -19.31
C SER A 622 -35.99 34.78 -17.91
N ALA A 623 -36.05 33.86 -16.93
CA ALA A 623 -35.85 34.14 -15.52
C ALA A 623 -34.37 34.17 -15.10
N SER A 624 -33.42 33.91 -15.99
CA SER A 624 -31.98 33.94 -15.64
C SER A 624 -31.38 35.36 -15.66
N ALA A 625 -32.13 36.37 -16.13
CA ALA A 625 -31.82 37.77 -15.83
C ALA A 625 -32.47 38.16 -14.49
N ASP A 626 -32.10 37.46 -13.41
CA ASP A 626 -32.64 37.67 -12.07
C ASP A 626 -31.59 38.33 -11.15
N THR A 627 -31.93 39.50 -10.62
CA THR A 627 -31.09 40.24 -9.66
C THR A 627 -31.21 39.71 -8.22
N VAL A 628 -32.20 38.87 -7.93
CA VAL A 628 -32.42 38.28 -6.61
C VAL A 628 -31.51 37.08 -6.39
N ASN A 629 -31.52 36.11 -7.31
CA ASN A 629 -30.69 34.89 -7.21
C ASN A 629 -29.43 34.97 -8.08
N GLY A 630 -29.18 36.10 -8.75
CA GLY A 630 -28.00 36.28 -9.61
C GLY A 630 -28.01 35.36 -10.83
N GLY A 631 -29.19 35.09 -11.39
CA GLY A 631 -29.41 34.27 -12.58
C GLY A 631 -29.54 32.76 -12.35
N VAL A 632 -29.49 32.31 -11.10
CA VAL A 632 -29.69 30.90 -10.72
C VAL A 632 -31.18 30.56 -10.72
N LEU A 633 -31.59 29.60 -11.55
CA LEU A 633 -32.97 29.13 -11.66
C LEU A 633 -33.28 28.04 -10.61
N PRO A 634 -34.56 27.74 -10.34
CA PRO A 634 -34.92 26.56 -9.55
C PRO A 634 -34.26 25.28 -10.09
N ASN A 635 -33.78 24.44 -9.19
CA ASN A 635 -33.01 23.20 -9.43
C ASN A 635 -31.58 23.38 -9.95
N MET A 636 -31.16 24.57 -10.37
CA MET A 636 -29.74 24.86 -10.56
C MET A 636 -29.03 24.97 -9.20
N ASN A 637 -27.72 24.76 -9.21
CA ASN A 637 -26.85 24.96 -8.06
C ASN A 637 -25.63 25.77 -8.51
N GLY A 638 -25.66 27.08 -8.35
CA GLY A 638 -24.66 27.94 -8.99
C GLY A 638 -25.15 28.49 -10.31
N LYS A 639 -24.29 29.25 -10.98
CA LYS A 639 -24.61 30.05 -12.17
C LYS A 639 -24.27 29.33 -13.47
N HIS A 640 -23.38 28.35 -13.46
CA HIS A 640 -22.91 27.71 -14.67
C HIS A 640 -23.75 26.50 -15.04
N VAL A 641 -23.87 26.29 -16.35
CA VAL A 641 -24.60 25.19 -16.97
C VAL A 641 -23.67 24.53 -17.95
N ALA A 642 -23.55 23.20 -17.90
CA ALA A 642 -22.84 22.43 -18.90
C ALA A 642 -23.76 22.13 -20.09
N PHE A 643 -23.20 22.06 -21.31
CA PHE A 643 -24.02 21.92 -22.51
C PHE A 643 -23.39 21.06 -23.62
N PHE A 644 -24.29 20.50 -24.43
CA PHE A 644 -24.05 20.10 -25.82
C PHE A 644 -24.84 20.99 -26.77
N SER A 645 -24.28 21.30 -27.93
CA SER A 645 -24.96 22.00 -29.02
C SER A 645 -24.39 21.55 -30.38
N GLY A 646 -25.27 21.06 -31.25
CA GLY A 646 -24.86 20.43 -32.52
C GLY A 646 -24.19 19.07 -32.29
N GLY A 647 -23.20 18.73 -33.13
CA GLY A 647 -22.48 17.46 -33.04
C GLY A 647 -23.30 16.23 -33.36
N SER A 648 -22.66 15.08 -33.29
CA SER A 648 -23.22 13.75 -33.54
C SER A 648 -24.13 13.29 -32.40
N ALA A 649 -25.03 12.37 -32.72
CA ALA A 649 -25.87 11.69 -31.74
C ALA A 649 -25.02 10.77 -30.86
N GLY A 650 -25.38 10.67 -29.58
CA GLY A 650 -24.72 9.79 -28.62
C GLY A 650 -23.47 10.38 -27.96
N ASN A 651 -23.14 11.65 -28.20
CA ASN A 651 -22.09 12.33 -27.43
C ASN A 651 -22.50 12.45 -25.96
N PHE A 652 -21.54 12.33 -25.05
CA PHE A 652 -21.83 12.27 -23.62
C PHE A 652 -20.76 12.90 -22.73
N PHE A 653 -21.22 13.47 -21.62
CA PHE A 653 -20.36 13.77 -20.49
C PHE A 653 -20.29 12.54 -19.60
N GLN A 654 -19.09 12.17 -19.17
CA GLN A 654 -18.86 11.06 -18.25
C GLN A 654 -18.06 11.49 -17.04
N GLN A 655 -18.41 10.91 -15.90
CA GLN A 655 -17.56 10.89 -14.73
C GLN A 655 -17.49 9.48 -14.17
N THR A 656 -16.26 9.01 -13.96
CA THR A 656 -15.97 7.71 -13.36
C THR A 656 -15.55 7.93 -11.91
N PHE A 657 -16.18 7.19 -11.00
CA PHE A 657 -15.88 7.22 -9.58
C PHE A 657 -14.85 6.13 -9.24
N PRO A 658 -13.98 6.35 -8.26
CA PRO A 658 -13.16 5.26 -7.70
C PRO A 658 -14.00 4.22 -6.92
N THR A 659 -15.34 4.30 -6.97
CA THR A 659 -16.28 3.55 -6.12
C THR A 659 -16.76 2.32 -6.85
N SER A 660 -16.59 1.15 -6.23
CA SER A 660 -17.20 -0.09 -6.71
C SER A 660 -18.66 -0.20 -6.23
N LEU A 661 -19.46 -0.99 -6.94
CA LEU A 661 -20.77 -1.39 -6.44
C LEU A 661 -20.64 -2.13 -5.10
N GLU A 662 -21.46 -1.70 -4.14
CA GLU A 662 -21.66 -2.38 -2.86
C GLU A 662 -22.90 -3.27 -2.97
N PRO A 663 -22.83 -4.53 -2.53
CA PRO A 663 -23.99 -5.42 -2.46
C PRO A 663 -25.16 -4.77 -1.74
N ASN A 664 -26.37 -4.98 -2.26
CA ASN A 664 -27.62 -4.55 -1.62
C ASN A 664 -27.70 -3.02 -1.40
N THR A 665 -27.03 -2.23 -2.25
CA THR A 665 -27.05 -0.77 -2.24
C THR A 665 -27.79 -0.22 -3.45
N THR A 666 -28.70 0.73 -3.23
CA THR A 666 -29.36 1.51 -4.27
C THR A 666 -28.57 2.79 -4.55
N TYR A 667 -28.23 2.98 -5.82
CA TYR A 667 -27.59 4.19 -6.37
C TYR A 667 -28.63 4.97 -7.16
N THR A 668 -28.80 6.25 -6.86
CA THR A 668 -29.72 7.14 -7.60
C THR A 668 -28.95 8.31 -8.19
N LEU A 669 -28.93 8.39 -9.51
CA LEU A 669 -28.44 9.55 -10.25
C LEU A 669 -29.60 10.54 -10.43
N ILE A 670 -29.36 11.80 -10.10
CA ILE A 670 -30.30 12.91 -10.32
C ILE A 670 -29.57 14.03 -11.08
N VAL A 671 -30.17 14.52 -12.16
CA VAL A 671 -29.59 15.57 -12.99
C VAL A 671 -30.66 16.62 -13.27
N ALA A 672 -30.33 17.90 -13.06
CA ALA A 672 -31.20 18.99 -13.46
C ALA A 672 -30.99 19.27 -14.96
N LEU A 673 -31.98 18.95 -15.79
CA LEU A 673 -31.93 19.16 -17.24
C LEU A 673 -32.68 20.42 -17.65
N GLY A 674 -32.03 21.27 -18.43
CA GLY A 674 -32.54 22.57 -18.84
C GLY A 674 -33.24 22.54 -20.20
N LYS A 675 -34.45 23.11 -20.27
CA LYS A 675 -35.17 23.38 -21.52
C LYS A 675 -35.35 24.88 -21.73
N ARG A 676 -34.58 25.43 -22.67
CA ARG A 676 -34.58 26.85 -23.11
C ARG A 676 -35.89 27.26 -23.77
N LEU A 677 -36.10 28.57 -23.90
CA LEU A 677 -37.21 29.16 -24.67
C LEU A 677 -37.10 28.96 -26.19
N ALA A 678 -35.87 28.87 -26.68
CA ALA A 678 -35.56 28.79 -28.11
C ALA A 678 -34.46 27.77 -28.38
N GLY A 679 -34.47 27.22 -29.59
CA GLY A 679 -33.61 26.10 -30.00
C GLY A 679 -34.32 24.75 -29.86
N THR A 680 -33.79 23.75 -30.55
CA THR A 680 -34.35 22.39 -30.57
C THR A 680 -33.69 21.55 -29.48
N TYR A 681 -34.46 21.03 -28.52
CA TYR A 681 -33.93 20.10 -27.52
C TYR A 681 -33.60 18.76 -28.18
N GLY A 682 -32.45 18.18 -27.83
CA GLY A 682 -31.89 17.01 -28.52
C GLY A 682 -32.19 15.65 -27.94
N ASN A 683 -33.19 15.57 -27.05
CA ASN A 683 -33.42 14.44 -26.15
C ASN A 683 -32.16 14.05 -25.34
N ALA A 684 -32.35 13.57 -24.12
CA ALA A 684 -31.23 13.11 -23.30
C ALA A 684 -31.40 11.66 -22.89
N ARG A 685 -30.29 11.02 -22.50
CA ARG A 685 -30.30 9.77 -21.74
C ARG A 685 -29.37 9.93 -20.55
N LEU A 686 -29.87 9.55 -19.37
CA LEU A 686 -29.04 9.44 -18.16
C LEU A 686 -28.71 7.97 -17.95
N GLU A 687 -27.47 7.66 -17.60
CA GLU A 687 -27.02 6.29 -17.32
C GLU A 687 -26.22 6.22 -16.03
N ILE A 688 -26.48 5.14 -15.27
CA ILE A 688 -25.55 4.59 -14.28
C ILE A 688 -24.83 3.44 -14.98
N VAL A 689 -23.51 3.46 -14.89
CA VAL A 689 -22.61 2.53 -15.55
C VAL A 689 -21.79 1.82 -14.49
N ALA A 690 -21.63 0.51 -14.62
CA ALA A 690 -20.71 -0.30 -13.83
C ALA A 690 -19.77 -1.04 -14.79
N ASP A 691 -18.46 -0.88 -14.60
CA ASP A 691 -17.43 -1.54 -15.41
C ASP A 691 -17.58 -1.31 -16.92
N GLY A 692 -17.88 -0.06 -17.28
CA GLY A 692 -18.13 0.35 -18.67
C GLY A 692 -19.51 -0.02 -19.23
N GLN A 693 -20.27 -0.89 -18.56
CA GLN A 693 -21.61 -1.34 -18.98
C GLN A 693 -22.73 -0.54 -18.32
N THR A 694 -23.75 -0.16 -19.09
CA THR A 694 -24.95 0.50 -18.55
C THR A 694 -25.75 -0.47 -17.69
N VAL A 695 -25.86 -0.20 -16.38
CA VAL A 695 -26.65 -1.01 -15.43
C VAL A 695 -28.04 -0.43 -15.19
N ALA A 696 -28.21 0.88 -15.38
CA ALA A 696 -29.52 1.53 -15.43
C ALA A 696 -29.48 2.73 -16.37
N GLY A 697 -30.60 3.03 -17.03
CA GLY A 697 -30.71 4.24 -17.81
C GLY A 697 -32.14 4.66 -18.11
N ILE A 698 -32.34 5.96 -18.30
CA ILE A 698 -33.64 6.56 -18.62
C ILE A 698 -33.51 7.49 -19.82
N ASN A 699 -34.42 7.35 -20.79
CA ASN A 699 -34.56 8.29 -21.90
C ASN A 699 -35.43 9.47 -21.46
N VAL A 700 -34.97 10.67 -21.76
CA VAL A 700 -35.62 11.93 -21.39
C VAL A 700 -36.01 12.67 -22.67
N PRO A 701 -37.23 12.41 -23.18
CA PRO A 701 -37.75 13.17 -24.30
C PRO A 701 -38.03 14.62 -23.87
N GLU A 702 -38.07 15.54 -24.84
CA GLU A 702 -38.42 16.95 -24.58
C GLU A 702 -39.72 17.14 -23.78
N SER A 703 -40.69 16.23 -23.95
CA SER A 703 -41.98 16.24 -23.25
C SER A 703 -41.89 15.98 -21.74
N SER A 704 -40.78 15.44 -21.25
CA SER A 704 -40.52 15.23 -19.83
C SER A 704 -40.01 16.50 -19.12
N LEU A 705 -39.72 17.58 -19.86
CA LEU A 705 -39.12 18.79 -19.31
C LEU A 705 -40.10 19.97 -19.29
N THR A 706 -40.01 20.76 -18.22
CA THR A 706 -40.71 22.04 -18.12
C THR A 706 -40.02 23.07 -19.01
N ALA A 707 -40.77 23.72 -19.90
CA ALA A 707 -40.22 24.78 -20.75
C ALA A 707 -39.75 25.98 -19.91
N ASP A 708 -38.63 26.58 -20.32
CA ASP A 708 -38.00 27.74 -19.67
C ASP A 708 -37.59 27.48 -18.21
N ALA A 709 -37.15 26.26 -17.92
CA ALA A 709 -36.77 25.83 -16.58
C ALA A 709 -35.77 24.66 -16.59
N PHE A 710 -35.21 24.37 -15.42
CA PHE A 710 -34.49 23.13 -15.13
C PHE A 710 -35.40 22.14 -14.43
N THR A 711 -35.42 20.89 -14.90
CA THR A 711 -36.22 19.80 -14.34
C THR A 711 -35.30 18.72 -13.82
N ASP A 712 -35.45 18.33 -12.55
CA ASP A 712 -34.76 17.18 -11.99
C ASP A 712 -35.29 15.88 -12.59
N ILE A 713 -34.39 15.11 -13.20
CA ILE A 713 -34.67 13.75 -13.69
C ILE A 713 -33.80 12.78 -12.91
N SER A 714 -34.37 11.63 -12.55
CA SER A 714 -33.65 10.60 -11.80
C SER A 714 -33.72 9.23 -12.46
N VAL A 715 -32.68 8.43 -12.21
CA VAL A 715 -32.60 7.00 -12.52
C VAL A 715 -31.91 6.30 -11.36
N SER A 716 -32.41 5.12 -11.00
CA SER A 716 -31.88 4.34 -9.89
C SER A 716 -31.46 2.94 -10.34
N TYR A 717 -30.44 2.41 -9.68
CA TYR A 717 -29.96 1.05 -9.83
C TYR A 717 -29.75 0.44 -8.46
N THR A 718 -30.29 -0.76 -8.21
CA THR A 718 -30.01 -1.52 -6.99
C THR A 718 -29.02 -2.62 -7.32
N ALA A 719 -27.84 -2.57 -6.71
CA ALA A 719 -26.82 -3.58 -6.89
C ALA A 719 -27.32 -4.93 -6.34
N PRO A 720 -27.21 -6.03 -7.11
CA PRO A 720 -27.49 -7.35 -6.58
C PRO A 720 -26.58 -7.70 -5.40
N GLU A 721 -26.90 -8.76 -4.67
CA GLU A 721 -26.00 -9.26 -3.62
C GLU A 721 -24.70 -9.81 -4.23
N GLU A 722 -24.83 -10.65 -5.25
CA GLU A 722 -23.69 -11.19 -6.00
C GLU A 722 -23.19 -10.15 -7.01
N GLN A 723 -22.04 -9.56 -6.72
CA GLN A 723 -21.33 -8.65 -7.62
C GLN A 723 -20.15 -9.37 -8.26
N THR A 724 -19.86 -9.07 -9.53
CA THR A 724 -18.54 -9.38 -10.05
C THR A 724 -17.53 -8.42 -9.41
N PHE A 725 -16.31 -8.88 -9.18
CA PHE A 725 -15.25 -8.03 -8.63
C PHE A 725 -14.99 -6.83 -9.55
N ASN A 726 -14.58 -5.68 -8.98
CA ASN A 726 -14.14 -4.48 -9.70
C ASN A 726 -15.22 -3.71 -10.50
N GLN A 727 -16.49 -3.76 -10.07
CA GLN A 727 -17.57 -3.03 -10.75
C GLN A 727 -17.58 -1.53 -10.41
N HIS A 728 -16.65 -0.77 -10.99
CA HIS A 728 -16.56 0.67 -10.78
C HIS A 728 -17.72 1.45 -11.39
N LEU A 729 -18.25 2.37 -10.61
CA LEU A 729 -19.35 3.24 -10.97
C LEU A 729 -18.89 4.38 -11.87
N ALA A 730 -19.70 4.67 -12.88
CA ALA A 730 -19.63 5.90 -13.65
C ALA A 730 -21.06 6.39 -13.94
N ILE A 731 -21.17 7.66 -14.29
CA ILE A 731 -22.42 8.26 -14.76
C ILE A 731 -22.21 8.87 -16.14
N ARG A 732 -23.25 8.80 -16.98
CA ARG A 732 -23.26 9.45 -18.29
C ARG A 732 -24.49 10.31 -18.49
N ILE A 733 -24.26 11.48 -19.08
CA ILE A 733 -25.30 12.40 -19.54
C ILE A 733 -25.13 12.52 -21.05
N ILE A 734 -26.05 11.89 -21.80
CA ILE A 734 -25.91 11.63 -23.23
C ILE A 734 -26.92 12.49 -24.00
N LYS A 735 -26.47 13.15 -25.07
CA LYS A 735 -27.37 13.76 -26.06
C LYS A 735 -27.72 12.72 -27.13
N THR A 736 -28.97 12.31 -27.22
CA THR A 736 -29.36 11.18 -28.08
C THR A 736 -29.62 11.58 -29.53
N ASP A 737 -30.01 12.83 -29.79
CA ASP A 737 -30.25 13.31 -31.16
C ASP A 737 -29.01 14.01 -31.74
N GLY A 738 -28.97 14.15 -33.07
CA GLY A 738 -27.80 14.63 -33.82
C GLY A 738 -27.70 16.16 -33.97
N THR A 739 -27.25 16.61 -35.15
CA THR A 739 -26.93 18.02 -35.42
C THR A 739 -28.15 18.95 -35.29
N GLY A 740 -27.92 20.18 -34.83
CA GLY A 740 -28.97 21.21 -34.71
C GLY A 740 -29.78 21.15 -33.41
N THR A 741 -29.39 20.27 -32.49
CA THR A 741 -30.03 20.13 -31.17
C THR A 741 -29.09 20.47 -30.02
N TYR A 742 -29.64 20.75 -28.84
CA TYR A 742 -28.87 21.01 -27.62
C TYR A 742 -29.36 20.17 -26.43
N VAL A 743 -28.49 20.01 -25.42
CA VAL A 743 -28.83 19.52 -24.08
C VAL A 743 -28.09 20.39 -23.08
N ASP A 744 -28.79 20.88 -22.07
CA ASP A 744 -28.23 21.63 -20.94
C ASP A 744 -28.40 20.81 -19.66
N PHE A 745 -27.40 20.83 -18.79
CA PHE A 745 -27.50 20.22 -17.47
C PHE A 745 -26.70 20.96 -16.39
N ASP A 746 -27.15 20.80 -15.16
CA ASP A 746 -26.50 21.30 -13.94
C ASP A 746 -26.87 20.39 -12.74
N ASN A 747 -26.28 20.66 -11.59
CA ASN A 747 -26.62 20.13 -10.27
C ASN A 747 -26.74 18.59 -10.26
N VAL A 748 -25.69 17.93 -10.74
CA VAL A 748 -25.60 16.47 -10.81
C VAL A 748 -25.41 15.90 -9.41
N ARG A 749 -26.28 14.97 -9.00
CA ARG A 749 -26.25 14.34 -7.68
C ARG A 749 -26.26 12.83 -7.83
N VAL A 750 -25.46 12.17 -7.00
CA VAL A 750 -25.56 10.72 -6.80
C VAL A 750 -25.82 10.48 -5.33
N THR A 751 -26.87 9.73 -5.02
CA THR A 751 -27.18 9.32 -3.64
C THR A 751 -27.13 7.80 -3.53
N THR A 752 -26.74 7.33 -2.35
CA THR A 752 -26.67 5.91 -2.01
C THR A 752 -27.55 5.60 -0.82
N SER A 753 -28.23 4.46 -0.85
CA SER A 753 -28.98 3.94 0.29
C SER A 753 -28.95 2.42 0.29
N LEU A 754 -28.62 1.83 1.43
CA LEU A 754 -28.77 0.39 1.64
C LEU A 754 -30.25 -0.01 1.48
N THR A 755 -30.49 -1.12 0.79
CA THR A 755 -31.79 -1.80 0.82
C THR A 755 -32.13 -2.22 2.26
N PRO A 756 -33.41 -2.47 2.58
CA PRO A 756 -33.80 -2.99 3.89
C PRO A 756 -32.99 -4.22 4.34
N PHE A 757 -32.75 -5.18 3.45
CA PHE A 757 -31.89 -6.33 3.75
C PHE A 757 -30.41 -5.94 3.93
N GLY A 758 -29.88 -5.02 3.12
CA GLY A 758 -28.53 -4.48 3.32
C GLY A 758 -28.33 -3.78 4.67
N GLN A 759 -29.37 -3.11 5.17
CA GLN A 759 -29.36 -2.51 6.52
C GLN A 759 -29.33 -3.60 7.60
N TRP A 760 -30.12 -4.67 7.43
CA TRP A 760 -30.10 -5.84 8.31
C TRP A 760 -28.71 -6.51 8.31
N GLN A 761 -28.13 -6.76 7.13
CA GLN A 761 -26.77 -7.32 7.00
C GLN A 761 -25.72 -6.46 7.72
N THR A 762 -25.76 -5.14 7.51
CA THR A 762 -24.81 -4.24 8.16
C THR A 762 -25.00 -4.20 9.68
N THR A 763 -26.24 -4.34 10.16
CA THR A 763 -26.54 -4.36 11.61
C THR A 763 -25.98 -5.61 12.28
N HIS A 764 -26.11 -6.78 11.66
CA HIS A 764 -25.69 -8.05 12.26
C HIS A 764 -24.23 -8.43 11.97
N PHE A 765 -23.70 -8.04 10.82
CA PHE A 765 -22.36 -8.45 10.35
C PHE A 765 -21.39 -7.28 10.12
N GLY A 766 -21.83 -6.03 10.32
CA GLY A 766 -21.02 -4.83 10.11
C GLY A 766 -20.81 -4.41 8.64
N SER A 767 -21.17 -5.26 7.67
CA SER A 767 -21.06 -4.98 6.23
C SER A 767 -22.02 -5.84 5.41
N THR A 768 -22.47 -5.32 4.26
CA THR A 768 -23.22 -6.11 3.25
C THR A 768 -22.34 -7.09 2.48
N SER A 769 -21.01 -6.96 2.59
CA SER A 769 -20.04 -7.80 1.87
C SER A 769 -19.44 -8.91 2.72
N HIS A 770 -19.90 -9.08 3.97
CA HIS A 770 -19.41 -10.14 4.85
C HIS A 770 -19.80 -11.52 4.28
N PRO A 771 -18.88 -12.50 4.19
CA PRO A 771 -19.18 -13.82 3.60
C PRO A 771 -20.36 -14.53 4.26
N ASP A 772 -20.47 -14.40 5.57
CA ASP A 772 -21.56 -15.01 6.35
C ASP A 772 -22.86 -14.20 6.33
N ALA A 773 -22.86 -12.97 5.78
CA ALA A 773 -24.06 -12.15 5.70
C ALA A 773 -24.97 -12.47 4.50
N ARG A 774 -24.57 -13.38 3.61
CA ARG A 774 -25.30 -13.64 2.36
C ARG A 774 -26.71 -14.12 2.64
N ILE A 775 -27.67 -13.83 1.76
CA ILE A 775 -29.08 -14.26 1.88
C ILE A 775 -29.24 -15.78 2.03
N THR A 776 -28.26 -16.55 1.55
CA THR A 776 -28.22 -18.01 1.58
C THR A 776 -27.32 -18.60 2.67
N SER A 777 -26.56 -17.77 3.38
CA SER A 777 -25.72 -18.23 4.49
C SER A 777 -26.58 -18.58 5.70
N ASP A 778 -26.05 -19.49 6.53
CA ASP A 778 -26.64 -19.98 7.78
C ASP A 778 -25.53 -19.87 8.82
N SER A 779 -25.53 -18.75 9.54
CA SER A 779 -24.37 -18.32 10.34
C SER A 779 -24.30 -19.02 11.70
N ASP A 780 -25.45 -19.44 12.23
CA ASP A 780 -25.59 -20.11 13.51
C ASP A 780 -25.78 -21.64 13.38
N GLY A 781 -26.00 -22.14 12.16
CA GLY A 781 -26.08 -23.55 11.82
C GLY A 781 -27.43 -24.19 12.14
N ASP A 782 -28.48 -23.40 12.29
CA ASP A 782 -29.82 -23.87 12.64
C ASP A 782 -30.64 -24.38 11.44
N GLN A 783 -30.07 -24.27 10.23
CA GLN A 783 -30.66 -24.60 8.92
C GLN A 783 -31.71 -23.60 8.42
N ILE A 784 -31.76 -22.40 8.97
CA ILE A 784 -32.56 -21.27 8.52
C ILE A 784 -31.61 -20.24 7.89
N PRO A 785 -31.63 -20.06 6.56
CA PRO A 785 -30.76 -19.07 5.93
C PRO A 785 -31.13 -17.63 6.34
N ASN A 786 -30.13 -16.76 6.43
CA ASN A 786 -30.25 -15.33 6.76
C ASN A 786 -31.40 -14.61 6.04
N GLY A 787 -31.64 -14.93 4.76
CA GLY A 787 -32.74 -14.32 4.00
C GLY A 787 -34.11 -14.69 4.53
N VAL A 788 -34.29 -15.93 4.96
CA VAL A 788 -35.52 -16.38 5.62
C VAL A 788 -35.62 -15.70 6.97
N GLU A 789 -34.53 -15.70 7.76
CA GLU A 789 -34.50 -15.04 9.07
C GLU A 789 -34.93 -13.57 8.99
N TYR A 790 -34.40 -12.83 8.02
CA TYR A 790 -34.79 -11.44 7.76
C TYR A 790 -36.30 -11.25 7.55
N PHE A 791 -36.94 -12.09 6.74
CA PHE A 791 -38.40 -12.00 6.51
C PHE A 791 -39.23 -12.41 7.74
N LEU A 792 -38.69 -13.32 8.56
CA LEU A 792 -39.34 -13.81 9.77
C LEU A 792 -39.08 -12.92 11.00
N GLY A 793 -38.17 -11.94 10.90
CA GLY A 793 -37.74 -11.09 12.02
C GLY A 793 -36.86 -11.82 13.04
N LEU A 794 -36.15 -12.87 12.60
CA LEU A 794 -35.21 -13.67 13.37
C LEU A 794 -33.79 -13.05 13.38
N GLN A 795 -32.87 -13.65 14.13
CA GLN A 795 -31.51 -13.14 14.31
C GLN A 795 -30.45 -14.18 13.90
N PRO A 796 -29.50 -13.81 13.02
CA PRO A 796 -28.57 -14.76 12.39
C PRO A 796 -27.50 -15.32 13.34
N ASP A 797 -27.43 -14.79 14.57
CA ASP A 797 -26.54 -15.24 15.63
C ASP A 797 -27.28 -16.05 16.72
N VAL A 798 -28.57 -16.34 16.52
CA VAL A 798 -29.42 -17.01 17.50
C VAL A 798 -30.04 -18.25 16.89
N HIS A 799 -29.54 -19.42 17.31
CA HIS A 799 -30.07 -20.71 16.87
C HIS A 799 -31.58 -20.80 17.13
N ASP A 800 -32.34 -20.66 16.06
CA ASP A 800 -33.78 -20.58 16.08
C ASP A 800 -34.41 -21.96 15.82
N THR A 801 -35.73 -22.02 15.96
CA THR A 801 -36.50 -23.21 15.61
C THR A 801 -37.77 -22.80 14.89
N LEU A 802 -37.98 -23.34 13.70
CA LEU A 802 -39.22 -23.12 12.98
C LEU A 802 -40.44 -23.71 13.74
N PRO A 803 -41.63 -23.10 13.60
CA PRO A 803 -42.84 -23.57 14.27
C PRO A 803 -43.17 -25.04 14.01
N VAL A 804 -43.47 -25.78 15.08
CA VAL A 804 -43.87 -27.19 14.98
C VAL A 804 -45.30 -27.28 14.45
N PRO A 805 -45.61 -28.19 13.50
CA PRO A 805 -46.97 -28.40 13.01
C PRO A 805 -47.94 -28.76 14.13
N VAL A 806 -49.13 -28.16 14.06
CA VAL A 806 -50.25 -28.49 14.94
C VAL A 806 -51.21 -29.40 14.19
N ALA A 807 -51.40 -30.62 14.70
CA ALA A 807 -52.31 -31.60 14.13
C ALA A 807 -53.61 -31.71 14.95
N ASP A 808 -54.74 -31.76 14.27
CA ASP A 808 -56.01 -32.23 14.83
C ASP A 808 -56.50 -33.50 14.10
N THR A 809 -57.74 -33.93 14.38
CA THR A 809 -58.29 -35.16 13.78
C THR A 809 -58.57 -35.05 12.28
N THR A 810 -58.46 -33.86 11.69
CA THR A 810 -58.88 -33.55 10.32
C THR A 810 -57.80 -32.86 9.49
N THR A 811 -56.91 -32.09 10.10
CA THR A 811 -55.91 -31.27 9.42
C THR A 811 -54.59 -31.18 10.19
N VAL A 812 -53.52 -30.88 9.48
CA VAL A 812 -52.24 -30.40 10.03
C VAL A 812 -52.03 -28.97 9.54
N SER A 813 -51.74 -28.07 10.47
CA SER A 813 -51.50 -26.66 10.18
C SER A 813 -50.10 -26.23 10.59
N TYR A 814 -49.47 -25.44 9.73
CA TYR A 814 -48.21 -24.72 9.98
C TYR A 814 -48.50 -23.23 9.98
N THR A 815 -48.00 -22.50 10.98
CA THR A 815 -48.12 -21.04 11.05
C THR A 815 -46.73 -20.46 11.18
N ILE A 816 -46.29 -19.79 10.13
CA ILE A 816 -44.99 -19.14 10.03
C ILE A 816 -45.18 -17.69 10.49
N PRO A 817 -44.48 -17.20 11.52
CA PRO A 817 -44.53 -15.78 11.90
C PRO A 817 -43.86 -14.93 10.83
N LEU A 818 -44.42 -13.77 10.49
CA LEU A 818 -43.81 -12.81 9.57
C LEU A 818 -43.49 -11.53 10.33
N ASP A 819 -42.41 -10.84 9.96
CA ASP A 819 -42.15 -9.49 10.44
C ASP A 819 -42.97 -8.47 9.62
N PRO A 820 -44.01 -7.85 10.21
CA PRO A 820 -44.84 -6.88 9.49
C PRO A 820 -44.11 -5.58 9.12
N SER A 821 -42.88 -5.36 9.63
CA SER A 821 -42.05 -4.22 9.27
C SER A 821 -41.27 -4.42 7.96
N VAL A 822 -41.21 -5.66 7.48
CA VAL A 822 -40.49 -6.06 6.27
C VAL A 822 -41.48 -6.32 5.14
N ASN A 823 -41.11 -5.92 3.91
CA ASN A 823 -41.84 -6.34 2.72
C ASN A 823 -41.48 -7.80 2.40
N ASP A 824 -42.42 -8.71 2.55
CA ASP A 824 -42.28 -10.16 2.37
C ASP A 824 -42.42 -10.64 0.92
N SER A 825 -42.47 -9.74 -0.08
CA SER A 825 -42.62 -10.11 -1.49
C SER A 825 -41.50 -10.99 -2.05
N GLY A 826 -40.38 -11.12 -1.33
CA GLY A 826 -39.28 -12.04 -1.66
C GLY A 826 -39.34 -13.39 -0.92
N LEU A 827 -40.33 -13.62 -0.06
CA LEU A 827 -40.55 -14.88 0.64
C LEU A 827 -41.54 -15.74 -0.14
N ASP A 828 -41.14 -16.97 -0.45
CA ASP A 828 -42.00 -17.95 -1.11
C ASP A 828 -42.16 -19.21 -0.27
N LEU A 829 -43.32 -19.84 -0.43
CA LEU A 829 -43.62 -21.15 0.14
C LEU A 829 -43.89 -22.14 -0.99
N LEU A 830 -42.97 -23.08 -1.15
CA LEU A 830 -43.11 -24.20 -2.07
C LEU A 830 -43.70 -25.41 -1.34
N TYR A 831 -44.58 -26.14 -2.03
CA TYR A 831 -45.07 -27.42 -1.55
C TYR A 831 -45.31 -28.40 -2.69
N SER A 832 -45.14 -29.70 -2.42
CA SER A 832 -45.39 -30.78 -3.38
C SER A 832 -45.83 -32.06 -2.67
N TYR A 833 -46.57 -32.90 -3.40
CA TYR A 833 -46.97 -34.24 -2.96
C TYR A 833 -46.14 -35.36 -3.57
N ASN A 834 -45.18 -34.99 -4.42
CA ASN A 834 -44.32 -35.90 -5.13
C ASN A 834 -42.92 -35.31 -5.24
N LEU A 835 -41.95 -35.92 -4.54
CA LEU A 835 -40.55 -35.57 -4.60
C LEU A 835 -39.96 -35.61 -6.02
N GLU A 836 -40.49 -36.46 -6.90
CA GLU A 836 -40.02 -36.56 -8.30
C GLU A 836 -40.48 -35.38 -9.17
N GLN A 837 -41.54 -34.66 -8.77
CA GLN A 837 -42.09 -33.49 -9.46
C GLN A 837 -41.69 -32.16 -8.78
N TRP A 838 -40.90 -32.22 -7.71
CA TRP A 838 -40.47 -31.07 -6.89
C TRP A 838 -39.82 -29.93 -7.69
N PHE A 839 -39.12 -30.26 -8.79
CA PHE A 839 -38.38 -29.29 -9.61
C PHE A 839 -39.08 -28.89 -10.92
N SER A 840 -40.29 -29.41 -11.22
CA SER A 840 -41.05 -28.98 -12.38
C SER A 840 -41.99 -27.83 -12.00
N ALA A 841 -41.67 -26.62 -12.45
CA ALA A 841 -42.43 -25.42 -12.15
C ALA A 841 -43.94 -25.57 -12.45
N ASN A 842 -44.76 -25.15 -11.48
CA ASN A 842 -46.20 -24.91 -11.56
C ASN A 842 -47.09 -26.10 -11.94
N THR A 843 -47.59 -26.83 -10.94
CA THR A 843 -49.00 -27.27 -10.92
C THR A 843 -49.48 -27.50 -9.49
N PRO A 844 -50.67 -27.00 -9.10
CA PRO A 844 -51.22 -27.20 -7.76
C PRO A 844 -51.78 -28.62 -7.66
N ASP A 845 -51.04 -29.53 -7.04
CA ASP A 845 -51.41 -30.95 -7.03
C ASP A 845 -52.48 -31.33 -6.00
N ASP A 846 -52.99 -30.40 -5.19
CA ASP A 846 -54.18 -30.68 -4.38
C ASP A 846 -55.05 -29.45 -4.05
N PRO A 847 -56.32 -29.38 -4.52
CA PRO A 847 -57.25 -28.29 -4.19
C PRO A 847 -57.66 -28.24 -2.71
N ALA A 848 -57.26 -29.22 -1.88
CA ALA A 848 -57.60 -29.28 -0.47
C ALA A 848 -56.58 -28.61 0.47
N VAL A 849 -55.42 -28.14 -0.04
CA VAL A 849 -54.50 -27.29 0.74
C VAL A 849 -55.02 -25.87 0.75
N THR A 850 -55.11 -25.28 1.94
CA THR A 850 -55.37 -23.85 2.08
C THR A 850 -54.12 -23.14 2.58
N SER A 851 -53.62 -22.20 1.78
CA SER A 851 -52.54 -21.29 2.13
C SER A 851 -53.14 -19.90 2.33
N VAL A 852 -52.95 -19.31 3.50
CA VAL A 852 -53.45 -17.99 3.86
C VAL A 852 -52.25 -17.12 4.26
N HIS A 853 -51.96 -16.15 3.42
CA HIS A 853 -50.93 -15.15 3.65
C HIS A 853 -51.55 -13.92 4.34
N GLY A 854 -51.20 -13.69 5.61
CA GLY A 854 -51.67 -12.57 6.42
C GLY A 854 -50.52 -11.65 6.82
N ALA A 855 -50.85 -10.46 7.34
CA ALA A 855 -49.84 -9.42 7.62
C ALA A 855 -48.76 -9.80 8.67
N ASN A 856 -49.06 -10.73 9.58
CA ASN A 856 -48.15 -11.13 10.66
C ASN A 856 -47.84 -12.64 10.65
N ASN A 857 -48.45 -13.40 9.74
CA ASN A 857 -48.21 -14.83 9.62
C ASN A 857 -48.62 -15.37 8.26
N TRP A 858 -47.94 -16.43 7.85
CA TRP A 858 -48.33 -17.29 6.75
C TRP A 858 -48.81 -18.63 7.31
N SER A 859 -50.10 -18.94 7.13
CA SER A 859 -50.69 -20.20 7.59
C SER A 859 -50.94 -21.16 6.43
N VAL A 860 -50.51 -22.41 6.61
CA VAL A 860 -50.70 -23.51 5.64
C VAL A 860 -51.47 -24.61 6.35
N THR A 861 -52.57 -25.07 5.76
CA THR A 861 -53.38 -26.16 6.33
C THR A 861 -53.56 -27.27 5.31
N ILE A 862 -53.28 -28.49 5.75
CA ILE A 862 -53.24 -29.71 4.96
C ILE A 862 -54.23 -30.70 5.56
N PRO A 863 -55.11 -31.34 4.79
CA PRO A 863 -55.94 -32.42 5.30
C PRO A 863 -55.10 -33.58 5.82
N TYR A 864 -55.46 -34.16 6.98
CA TYR A 864 -54.70 -35.24 7.62
C TYR A 864 -54.50 -36.46 6.71
N ALA A 865 -55.44 -36.72 5.79
CA ALA A 865 -55.33 -37.83 4.83
C ALA A 865 -54.23 -37.64 3.75
N HIS A 866 -53.58 -36.47 3.71
CA HIS A 866 -52.61 -36.08 2.68
C HIS A 866 -51.21 -35.78 3.27
N THR A 867 -51.06 -35.84 4.60
CA THR A 867 -49.84 -35.40 5.30
C THR A 867 -48.66 -36.35 5.13
N ASP A 868 -48.91 -37.61 4.79
CA ASP A 868 -47.89 -38.63 4.56
C ASP A 868 -47.10 -38.44 3.25
N LYS A 869 -47.55 -37.51 2.39
CA LYS A 869 -46.97 -37.27 1.06
C LYS A 869 -46.54 -35.82 0.84
N ALA A 870 -46.86 -34.92 1.76
CA ALA A 870 -46.67 -33.48 1.57
C ALA A 870 -45.26 -33.03 2.02
N PHE A 871 -44.57 -32.30 1.15
CA PHE A 871 -43.27 -31.67 1.38
C PHE A 871 -43.43 -30.15 1.27
N PHE A 872 -42.70 -29.39 2.11
CA PHE A 872 -42.75 -27.93 2.15
C PHE A 872 -41.35 -27.35 2.25
N GLN A 873 -41.14 -26.20 1.62
CA GLN A 873 -39.93 -25.40 1.74
C GLN A 873 -40.32 -23.93 1.78
N ILE A 874 -39.76 -23.21 2.75
CA ILE A 874 -39.76 -21.75 2.75
C ILE A 874 -38.46 -21.34 2.06
N GLU A 875 -38.56 -20.45 1.08
CA GLU A 875 -37.39 -19.92 0.39
C GLU A 875 -37.44 -18.40 0.36
N ALA A 876 -36.27 -17.78 0.58
CA ALA A 876 -36.05 -16.37 0.31
C ALA A 876 -35.48 -16.24 -1.11
N LYS A 877 -36.18 -15.53 -1.98
CA LYS A 877 -35.69 -15.15 -3.31
C LYS A 877 -35.07 -13.77 -3.29
N ASN A 878 -34.23 -13.53 -4.29
CA ASN A 878 -33.52 -12.27 -4.47
C ASN A 878 -34.51 -11.09 -4.50
N ILE A 879 -34.44 -10.27 -3.46
CA ILE A 879 -35.35 -9.17 -3.11
C ILE A 879 -35.29 -8.03 -4.17
N ASN A 880 -34.27 -8.07 -5.04
CA ASN A 880 -33.96 -7.03 -6.02
C ASN A 880 -34.42 -7.37 -7.46
N SER A 881 -35.24 -8.41 -7.65
CA SER A 881 -35.89 -8.63 -8.95
C SER A 881 -37.11 -7.70 -9.10
N ALA A 882 -36.88 -6.48 -9.64
CA ALA A 882 -37.97 -5.74 -10.26
C ALA A 882 -38.47 -6.54 -11.50
N PRO A 883 -39.78 -6.51 -11.80
CA PRO A 883 -40.39 -7.32 -12.86
C PRO A 883 -39.84 -7.06 -14.27
#